data_AF-A0A662C0R2-F1
#
_entry.id   AF-A0A662C0R2-F1
#
_cell.length_a   1.000
_cell.length_b   1.000
_cell.length_c   1.000
_cell.angle_alpha   90.00
_cell.angle_beta   90.00
_cell.angle_gamma   90.00
#
_symmetry.space_group_name_H-M   'P 1'
#
loop_
_entity.id
_entity.type
_entity.pdbx_description
1 polymer ?
#
loop_
_entity_poly.entity_id
_entity_poly.type
_entity_poly.pdbx_seq_one_letter_code
_entity_poly.pdbx_strand_id
1 'polypeptide(L)'
;MRFFLHRVILIVLLLIIFLIGSAQKIYYAPGNKNWETNIKEASSKLLHTVYLLGDIKYSPTGRKNLELLKNYIDKESNNSSVIILGDIMYKIGLPDSSDKKFQEAKRNLKYVLSTFDLYKGKVIFMPGNHDWDNGGRQGWRYVKNEEKYVEQYHNREYTYLPDNGCPGPVEVELSPDITLIIFDSQWWFQKYAKPEAGDECGFENDAEIFIQVEDALRRNRDKKVIFATHHPLYSVGKHGGYFPASYLLFPLLEIQNWMYFPLPGFIYTGYRKYMGSIQDLAHPEYKIFIEILLNIFSKYPNVIYAAGHEHNMQYFQKDSLHHIISGGGGKETYIARRKKKTDFAYQSAGFNKLSFFSNGDVWMEIISSDSTLKEEVVFQKKLFSKPVFDSVKQDIVFQYLNFSDSVVNVKVSELYSKGKVTRMRMGNNYRNVWNASVQLPVFDIGSEKGGLSIIKRGGGQQTRSLRLEDKNGKQYVLRSVNKYVEKALAENLRHTIAVDILQDGISASHPFAAIPIPILADAAGVMHTNPTIVWVPDDPRFGIYRKEMANGVFLFEERPAGNRGDIASFGRSKKIVSTTKVIDKTLEDHEHKVDQNEVVRARLFDMLINDWDRHDDQWRWASFKKDKMTTYIPIPRDRDQAFFLSEGVLMGLTTHFWPTRKFQGFDYTISDVKGLMFNGKHFDRSFMSEPNLEDWQSIVTDIQQNVTDEVIHEAILTFPENIYDSTGIVIENKLKLRRNNLNVYAEDYYRFLSKTVDVVGTEERELFVVERQEDGNTQVTVYALSNKKGKVKEQLYSREFKYDETKEIRLYGIAGKDVFRLNGEGKKGIKVRVIGGKGNDLIIDESKVRGLAKKTIIYDRKDKDNEIVKSGETRLRLSKNKSVIEYNRKQFKHNKIMPIIWTGYNIDDGVFLGGGATIKRFNF
;
A
#
# COMPACT_ATOMS: atom_id res chain seq x y z
N MET A 1 44.07 33.88 42.67
CA MET A 1 43.18 32.71 42.42
C MET A 1 42.27 32.87 41.19
N ARG A 2 41.50 33.96 41.03
CA ARG A 2 40.62 34.19 39.85
C ARG A 2 41.35 34.21 38.49
N PHE A 3 42.54 34.82 38.42
CA PHE A 3 43.36 34.86 37.19
C PHE A 3 43.92 33.48 36.78
N PHE A 4 44.23 32.63 37.76
CA PHE A 4 44.73 31.28 37.52
C PHE A 4 43.60 30.37 37.02
N LEU A 5 42.41 30.49 37.62
CA LEU A 5 41.22 29.76 37.17
C LEU A 5 40.81 30.14 35.74
N HIS A 6 40.89 31.42 35.36
CA HIS A 6 40.62 31.86 33.98
C HIS A 6 41.64 31.30 32.98
N ARG A 7 42.94 31.28 33.30
CA ARG A 7 43.96 30.69 32.41
C ARG A 7 43.84 29.18 32.31
N VAL A 8 43.51 28.48 33.40
CA VAL A 8 43.27 27.03 33.38
C VAL A 8 42.02 26.70 32.57
N ILE A 9 40.92 27.46 32.72
CA ILE A 9 39.72 27.30 31.89
C ILE A 9 40.02 27.58 30.42
N LEU A 10 40.80 28.63 30.12
CA LEU A 10 41.20 28.96 28.74
C LEU A 10 42.12 27.90 28.11
N ILE A 11 43.06 27.35 28.89
CA ILE A 11 43.96 26.28 28.45
C ILE A 11 43.19 24.97 28.27
N VAL A 12 42.24 24.65 29.15
CA VAL A 12 41.34 23.49 29.00
C VAL A 12 40.42 23.68 27.80
N LEU A 13 39.87 24.88 27.57
CA LEU A 13 39.12 25.20 26.36
C LEU A 13 39.98 25.09 25.10
N LEU A 14 41.22 25.60 25.12
CA LEU A 14 42.16 25.49 24.01
C LEU A 14 42.60 24.04 23.77
N LEU A 15 42.81 23.23 24.81
CA LEU A 15 43.10 21.79 24.71
C LEU A 15 41.89 21.01 24.20
N ILE A 16 40.67 21.37 24.63
CA ILE A 16 39.43 20.82 24.11
C ILE A 16 39.29 21.22 22.63
N ILE A 17 39.56 22.47 22.25
CA ILE A 17 39.56 22.94 20.85
C ILE A 17 40.63 22.22 20.01
N PHE A 18 41.81 21.95 20.58
CA PHE A 18 42.90 21.24 19.90
C PHE A 18 42.59 19.73 19.74
N LEU A 19 41.97 19.10 20.75
CA LEU A 19 41.48 17.71 20.70
C LEU A 19 40.23 17.55 19.80
N ILE A 20 39.47 18.62 19.57
CA ILE A 20 38.38 18.69 18.59
C ILE A 20 38.92 18.74 17.14
N GLY A 21 40.19 19.11 16.94
CA GLY A 21 40.79 19.42 15.63
C GLY A 21 41.24 18.25 14.75
N SER A 22 41.03 16.98 15.13
CA SER A 22 41.38 15.83 14.27
C SER A 22 40.26 14.79 14.25
N ALA A 23 39.14 15.16 13.63
CA ALA A 23 38.13 14.19 13.24
C ALA A 23 38.74 13.23 12.19
N GLN A 24 38.78 11.94 12.51
CA GLN A 24 39.23 10.91 11.57
C GLN A 24 38.28 10.88 10.37
N LYS A 25 38.76 11.31 9.20
CA LYS A 25 37.96 11.29 7.97
C LYS A 25 37.73 9.87 7.45
N ILE A 26 38.76 9.02 7.42
CA ILE A 26 38.70 7.65 6.86
C ILE A 26 39.04 6.63 7.94
N TYR A 27 38.29 5.53 7.98
CA TYR A 27 38.52 4.39 8.85
C TYR A 27 38.63 3.07 8.06
N TYR A 28 39.66 2.29 8.36
CA TYR A 28 39.87 0.91 7.88
C TYR A 28 39.96 -0.06 9.07
N ALA A 29 39.27 -1.19 9.00
CA ALA A 29 39.45 -2.29 9.95
C ALA A 29 40.85 -2.94 9.84
N PRO A 30 41.36 -3.56 10.93
CA PRO A 30 42.57 -4.38 10.87
C PRO A 30 42.39 -5.51 9.83
N GLY A 31 43.13 -5.46 8.72
CA GLY A 31 42.98 -6.36 7.56
C GLY A 31 42.56 -5.67 6.27
N ASN A 32 41.89 -4.52 6.36
CA ASN A 32 41.40 -3.76 5.20
C ASN A 32 42.31 -2.57 4.83
N LYS A 33 43.41 -2.35 5.55
CA LYS A 33 44.32 -1.21 5.32
C LYS A 33 45.15 -1.33 4.04
N ASN A 34 45.54 -2.55 3.66
CA ASN A 34 46.37 -2.82 2.49
C ASN A 34 45.50 -3.27 1.31
N TRP A 35 44.35 -2.62 1.12
CA TRP A 35 43.40 -3.00 0.06
C TRP A 35 43.99 -2.79 -1.35
N GLU A 36 44.97 -1.89 -1.48
CA GLU A 36 45.70 -1.61 -2.72
C GLU A 36 46.47 -2.83 -3.24
N THR A 37 46.88 -3.74 -2.35
CA THR A 37 47.56 -4.99 -2.74
C THR A 37 46.59 -6.10 -3.13
N ASN A 38 45.29 -5.95 -2.85
CA ASN A 38 44.24 -6.88 -3.28
C ASN A 38 43.73 -6.48 -4.66
N ILE A 39 44.49 -6.86 -5.69
CA ILE A 39 44.22 -6.47 -7.09
C ILE A 39 43.23 -7.44 -7.73
N LYS A 40 42.29 -6.90 -8.52
CA LYS A 40 41.37 -7.68 -9.36
C LYS A 40 42.18 -8.51 -10.37
N GLU A 41 41.89 -9.81 -10.50
CA GLU A 41 42.52 -10.61 -11.55
C GLU A 41 42.17 -10.05 -12.94
N ALA A 42 43.19 -9.61 -13.67
CA ALA A 42 43.05 -8.91 -14.95
C ALA A 42 42.53 -9.77 -16.11
N SER A 43 42.40 -11.10 -15.92
CA SER A 43 42.08 -12.05 -17.00
C SER A 43 40.58 -12.33 -17.19
N SER A 44 39.70 -11.92 -16.26
CA SER A 44 38.27 -12.21 -16.34
C SER A 44 37.47 -11.09 -17.03
N LYS A 45 36.56 -11.46 -17.95
CA LYS A 45 35.70 -10.51 -18.67
C LYS A 45 34.67 -9.89 -17.72
N LEU A 46 34.56 -8.56 -17.72
CA LEU A 46 33.50 -7.80 -17.03
C LEU A 46 32.14 -8.02 -17.72
N LEU A 47 31.13 -8.41 -16.96
CA LEU A 47 29.78 -8.69 -17.44
C LEU A 47 28.83 -7.51 -17.24
N HIS A 48 28.86 -6.90 -16.06
CA HIS A 48 27.97 -5.79 -15.71
C HIS A 48 28.60 -4.87 -14.66
N THR A 49 28.27 -3.59 -14.71
CA THR A 49 28.67 -2.60 -13.69
C THR A 49 27.43 -2.00 -13.01
N VAL A 50 27.42 -1.90 -11.68
CA VAL A 50 26.35 -1.18 -10.95
C VAL A 50 26.94 -0.04 -10.13
N TYR A 51 26.44 1.18 -10.32
CA TYR A 51 26.75 2.35 -9.51
C TYR A 51 25.65 2.58 -8.48
N LEU A 52 26.03 2.90 -7.26
CA LEU A 52 25.14 3.17 -6.13
C LEU A 52 25.41 4.58 -5.61
N LEU A 53 24.36 5.38 -5.45
CA LEU A 53 24.46 6.75 -4.92
C LEU A 53 23.17 7.11 -4.19
N GLY A 54 23.22 7.64 -2.98
CA GLY A 54 22.07 8.18 -2.25
C GLY A 54 22.34 9.60 -1.76
N ASP A 55 21.30 10.26 -1.26
CA ASP A 55 21.42 11.50 -0.48
C ASP A 55 22.02 12.67 -1.30
N ILE A 56 21.40 12.91 -2.46
CA ILE A 56 21.87 13.89 -3.44
C ILE A 56 21.45 15.29 -3.00
N LYS A 57 22.40 16.01 -2.41
CA LYS A 57 22.19 17.42 -2.04
C LYS A 57 22.69 18.35 -3.13
N TYR A 58 21.84 19.30 -3.54
CA TYR A 58 22.23 20.39 -4.43
C TYR A 58 23.18 21.38 -3.72
N SER A 59 24.46 21.03 -3.67
CA SER A 59 25.56 21.77 -3.04
C SER A 59 26.77 21.76 -3.99
N PRO A 60 27.79 22.63 -3.82
CA PRO A 60 29.01 22.56 -4.62
C PRO A 60 29.65 21.16 -4.60
N THR A 61 29.72 20.53 -3.43
CA THR A 61 30.21 19.16 -3.27
C THR A 61 29.36 18.14 -4.02
N GLY A 62 28.02 18.23 -3.91
CA GLY A 62 27.13 17.31 -4.60
C GLY A 62 27.18 17.42 -6.12
N ARG A 63 27.32 18.64 -6.65
CA ARG A 63 27.51 18.87 -8.10
C ARG A 63 28.81 18.24 -8.60
N LYS A 64 29.91 18.45 -7.88
CA LYS A 64 31.20 17.82 -8.18
C LYS A 64 31.10 16.29 -8.15
N ASN A 65 30.36 15.73 -7.19
CA ASN A 65 30.16 14.28 -7.09
C ASN A 65 29.32 13.72 -8.26
N LEU A 66 28.28 14.43 -8.68
CA LEU A 66 27.48 14.08 -9.85
C LEU A 66 28.28 14.19 -11.16
N GLU A 67 29.13 15.21 -11.31
CA GLU A 67 30.06 15.33 -12.44
C GLU A 67 31.08 14.18 -12.45
N LEU A 68 31.60 13.80 -11.27
CA LEU A 68 32.46 12.63 -11.15
C LEU A 68 31.74 11.35 -11.58
N LEU A 69 30.53 11.11 -11.07
CA LEU A 69 29.71 9.96 -11.48
C LEU A 69 29.48 9.98 -12.99
N LYS A 70 29.15 11.15 -13.56
CA LYS A 70 28.96 11.33 -14.99
C LYS A 70 30.16 10.87 -15.81
N ASN A 71 31.37 11.24 -15.38
CA ASN A 71 32.62 10.84 -16.04
C ASN A 71 32.86 9.34 -16.05
N TYR A 72 32.32 8.60 -15.07
CA TYR A 72 32.38 7.13 -15.05
C TYR A 72 31.32 6.53 -15.96
N ILE A 73 30.06 6.93 -15.80
CA ILE A 73 28.93 6.30 -16.50
C ILE A 73 28.92 6.60 -18.01
N ASP A 74 29.44 7.76 -18.43
CA ASP A 74 29.55 8.12 -19.86
C ASP A 74 30.57 7.24 -20.62
N LYS A 75 31.46 6.53 -19.89
CA LYS A 75 32.42 5.57 -20.44
C LYS A 75 31.92 4.13 -20.43
N GLU A 76 30.80 3.86 -19.77
CA GLU A 76 30.26 2.51 -19.62
C GLU A 76 29.42 2.12 -20.84
N SER A 77 29.30 0.81 -21.07
CA SER A 77 28.42 0.26 -22.11
C SER A 77 26.95 0.27 -21.65
N ASN A 78 26.05 -0.33 -22.44
CA ASN A 78 24.68 -0.57 -21.98
C ASN A 78 24.57 -1.65 -20.88
N ASN A 79 25.63 -2.43 -20.63
CA ASN A 79 25.71 -3.41 -19.55
C ASN A 79 26.11 -2.76 -18.22
N SER A 80 25.41 -1.68 -17.87
CA SER A 80 25.61 -1.01 -16.59
C SER A 80 24.30 -0.42 -16.07
N SER A 81 24.24 -0.23 -14.74
CA SER A 81 23.10 0.34 -14.05
C SER A 81 23.54 1.41 -13.04
N VAL A 82 22.73 2.44 -12.85
CA VAL A 82 22.85 3.42 -11.76
C VAL A 82 21.62 3.31 -10.89
N ILE A 83 21.82 3.10 -9.59
CA ILE A 83 20.75 3.00 -8.60
C ILE A 83 20.88 4.18 -7.63
N ILE A 84 19.86 5.03 -7.60
CA ILE A 84 19.75 6.16 -6.68
C ILE A 84 18.99 5.71 -5.43
N LEU A 85 19.68 5.60 -4.28
CA LEU A 85 19.25 4.93 -3.04
C LEU A 85 18.43 5.82 -2.08
N GLY A 86 17.56 6.67 -2.63
CA GLY A 86 16.75 7.60 -1.83
C GLY A 86 17.39 8.96 -1.62
N ASP A 87 16.55 9.89 -1.17
CA ASP A 87 16.87 11.31 -0.98
C ASP A 87 17.44 11.91 -2.28
N ILE A 88 16.62 11.82 -3.33
CA ILE A 88 16.94 12.34 -4.67
C ILE A 88 17.05 13.87 -4.60
N MET A 89 16.33 14.50 -3.67
CA MET A 89 16.40 15.93 -3.42
C MET A 89 16.24 16.35 -1.95
N TYR A 90 16.69 17.56 -1.65
CA TYR A 90 16.61 18.18 -0.32
C TYR A 90 15.98 19.58 -0.37
N LYS A 91 15.37 20.08 0.72
CA LYS A 91 15.17 19.44 2.05
C LYS A 91 13.89 18.61 2.16
N ILE A 92 13.03 18.65 1.15
CA ILE A 92 11.79 17.90 1.01
C ILE A 92 11.67 17.52 -0.46
N GLY A 93 10.94 16.45 -0.77
CA GLY A 93 10.61 16.00 -2.12
C GLY A 93 9.84 17.05 -2.95
N LEU A 94 9.37 16.65 -4.12
CA LEU A 94 8.73 17.57 -5.06
C LEU A 94 7.32 17.98 -4.60
N PRO A 95 7.11 19.24 -4.13
CA PRO A 95 5.79 19.68 -3.71
C PRO A 95 4.89 19.90 -4.94
N ASP A 96 3.66 20.34 -4.72
CA ASP A 96 2.75 20.65 -5.81
C ASP A 96 3.13 21.93 -6.56
N SER A 97 2.73 22.02 -7.83
CA SER A 97 2.97 23.18 -8.69
C SER A 97 2.46 24.52 -8.13
N SER A 98 1.46 24.48 -7.25
CA SER A 98 0.90 25.65 -6.57
C SER A 98 1.70 26.10 -5.33
N ASP A 99 2.64 25.29 -4.84
CA ASP A 99 3.48 25.62 -3.70
C ASP A 99 4.64 26.54 -4.13
N LYS A 100 4.94 27.55 -3.30
CA LYS A 100 6.00 28.53 -3.58
C LYS A 100 7.38 27.90 -3.74
N LYS A 101 7.61 26.71 -3.15
CA LYS A 101 8.88 25.98 -3.23
C LYS A 101 9.04 25.11 -4.49
N PHE A 102 7.98 24.93 -5.27
CA PHE A 102 7.98 24.01 -6.41
C PHE A 102 9.05 24.34 -7.46
N GLN A 103 9.18 25.60 -7.84
CA GLN A 103 10.12 26.00 -8.91
C GLN A 103 11.58 25.73 -8.53
N GLU A 104 11.93 25.91 -7.24
CA GLU A 104 13.27 25.58 -6.74
C GLU A 104 13.50 24.07 -6.73
N ALA A 105 12.55 23.29 -6.18
CA ALA A 105 12.64 21.83 -6.12
C ALA A 105 12.74 21.22 -7.53
N LYS A 106 11.89 21.67 -8.46
CA LYS A 106 11.90 21.25 -9.87
C LYS A 106 13.25 21.53 -10.54
N ARG A 107 13.85 22.70 -10.31
CA ARG A 107 15.17 23.05 -10.87
C ARG A 107 16.26 22.12 -10.35
N ASN A 108 16.26 21.83 -9.06
CA ASN A 108 17.24 20.94 -8.44
C ASN A 108 17.09 19.50 -8.97
N LEU A 109 15.85 18.99 -9.06
CA LEU A 109 15.57 17.68 -9.65
C LEU A 109 16.07 17.59 -11.09
N LYS A 110 15.73 18.59 -11.91
CA LYS A 110 16.17 18.64 -13.32
C LYS A 110 17.68 18.54 -13.46
N TYR A 111 18.45 19.16 -12.56
CA TYR A 111 19.90 19.06 -12.58
C TYR A 111 20.38 17.63 -12.33
N VAL A 112 19.82 16.95 -11.32
CA VAL A 112 20.14 15.54 -11.04
C VAL A 112 19.80 14.66 -12.24
N LEU A 113 18.63 14.84 -12.84
CA LEU A 113 18.20 14.06 -14.01
C LEU A 113 19.13 14.28 -15.22
N SER A 114 19.58 15.52 -15.45
CA SER A 114 20.46 15.84 -16.58
C SER A 114 21.82 15.12 -16.55
N THR A 115 22.26 14.65 -15.37
CA THR A 115 23.47 13.82 -15.24
C THR A 115 23.39 12.56 -16.13
N PHE A 116 22.18 12.05 -16.35
CA PHE A 116 21.93 10.77 -17.01
C PHE A 116 21.46 10.87 -18.46
N ASP A 117 21.36 12.08 -19.03
CA ASP A 117 20.78 12.30 -20.37
C ASP A 117 21.48 11.49 -21.47
N LEU A 118 22.81 11.39 -21.43
CA LEU A 118 23.63 10.64 -22.39
C LEU A 118 23.90 9.19 -21.98
N TYR A 119 23.52 8.81 -20.76
CA TYR A 119 23.83 7.49 -20.22
C TYR A 119 22.87 6.45 -20.81
N LYS A 120 23.45 5.39 -21.39
CA LYS A 120 22.74 4.33 -22.13
C LYS A 120 22.32 3.14 -21.27
N GLY A 121 22.89 3.01 -20.07
CA GLY A 121 22.53 1.97 -19.11
C GLY A 121 21.21 2.27 -18.39
N LYS A 122 20.81 1.36 -17.49
CA LYS A 122 19.59 1.51 -16.70
C LYS A 122 19.81 2.53 -15.57
N VAL A 123 18.87 3.45 -15.36
CA VAL A 123 18.88 4.37 -14.20
C VAL A 123 17.62 4.15 -13.42
N ILE A 124 17.75 3.92 -12.13
CA ILE A 124 16.64 3.61 -11.26
C ILE A 124 16.72 4.51 -10.03
N PHE A 125 15.67 5.28 -9.81
CA PHE A 125 15.47 6.15 -8.67
C PHE A 125 14.53 5.48 -7.68
N MET A 126 14.82 5.61 -6.39
CA MET A 126 13.89 5.25 -5.33
C MET A 126 13.78 6.38 -4.31
N PRO A 127 12.66 6.51 -3.58
CA PRO A 127 12.49 7.55 -2.57
C PRO A 127 13.24 7.25 -1.27
N GLY A 128 13.63 8.33 -0.59
CA GLY A 128 14.10 8.35 0.79
C GLY A 128 13.19 9.18 1.70
N ASN A 129 13.59 9.39 2.95
CA ASN A 129 12.73 10.09 3.91
C ASN A 129 12.47 11.55 3.53
N HIS A 130 13.42 12.22 2.87
CA HIS A 130 13.24 13.60 2.42
C HIS A 130 12.21 13.68 1.27
N ASP A 131 12.21 12.70 0.37
CA ASP A 131 11.26 12.62 -0.74
C ASP A 131 9.81 12.45 -0.24
N TRP A 132 9.64 11.70 0.86
CA TRP A 132 8.38 11.57 1.63
C TRP A 132 8.05 12.76 2.56
N ASP A 133 8.38 13.99 2.18
CA ASP A 133 8.12 15.20 3.00
C ASP A 133 8.68 15.10 4.43
N ASN A 134 9.87 14.48 4.61
CA ASN A 134 10.45 14.16 5.92
C ASN A 134 9.53 13.30 6.80
N GLY A 135 8.82 12.36 6.21
CA GLY A 135 7.80 11.57 6.88
C GLY A 135 6.54 12.37 7.23
N GLY A 136 6.25 13.41 6.45
CA GLY A 136 5.16 14.37 6.67
C GLY A 136 3.82 13.92 6.08
N ARG A 137 2.76 14.71 6.33
CA ARG A 137 1.38 14.39 5.87
C ARG A 137 1.25 14.32 4.35
N GLN A 138 2.06 15.11 3.63
CA GLN A 138 2.03 15.17 2.17
C GLN A 138 3.00 14.18 1.50
N GLY A 139 3.69 13.34 2.29
CA GLY A 139 4.80 12.51 1.78
C GLY A 139 4.42 11.64 0.58
N TRP A 140 3.30 10.91 0.65
CA TRP A 140 2.85 10.07 -0.46
C TRP A 140 2.61 10.88 -1.75
N ARG A 141 2.00 12.06 -1.62
CA ARG A 141 1.74 12.95 -2.76
C ARG A 141 3.03 13.51 -3.35
N TYR A 142 4.05 13.78 -2.54
CA TYR A 142 5.34 14.27 -3.01
C TYR A 142 6.08 13.19 -3.79
N VAL A 143 6.03 11.94 -3.31
CA VAL A 143 6.58 10.77 -4.03
C VAL A 143 5.88 10.60 -5.37
N LYS A 144 4.54 10.63 -5.43
CA LYS A 144 3.80 10.56 -6.71
C LYS A 144 4.15 11.71 -7.66
N ASN A 145 4.32 12.93 -7.14
CA ASN A 145 4.71 14.08 -7.96
C ASN A 145 6.12 13.91 -8.54
N GLU A 146 7.04 13.41 -7.72
CA GLU A 146 8.43 13.16 -8.11
C GLU A 146 8.51 12.03 -9.14
N GLU A 147 7.89 10.88 -8.88
CA GLU A 147 7.74 9.75 -9.82
C GLU A 147 7.26 10.25 -11.18
N LYS A 148 6.12 10.94 -11.21
CA LYS A 148 5.54 11.52 -12.44
C LYS A 148 6.52 12.43 -13.17
N TYR A 149 7.27 13.27 -12.44
CA TYR A 149 8.23 14.18 -13.07
C TYR A 149 9.45 13.44 -13.64
N VAL A 150 9.99 12.49 -12.90
CA VAL A 150 11.17 11.69 -13.29
C VAL A 150 10.85 10.85 -14.54
N GLU A 151 9.71 10.16 -14.55
CA GLU A 151 9.27 9.34 -15.68
C GLU A 151 9.01 10.17 -16.93
N GLN A 152 8.33 11.33 -16.79
CA GLN A 152 8.09 12.24 -17.90
C GLN A 152 9.37 12.83 -18.49
N TYR A 153 10.39 13.08 -17.67
CA TYR A 153 11.64 13.69 -18.12
C TYR A 153 12.48 12.74 -18.97
N HIS A 154 12.69 11.51 -18.50
CA HIS A 154 13.53 10.54 -19.21
C HIS A 154 12.77 9.75 -20.29
N ASN A 155 11.43 9.63 -20.17
CA ASN A 155 10.59 8.80 -21.04
C ASN A 155 11.16 7.38 -21.20
N ARG A 156 11.65 6.80 -20.09
CA ARG A 156 12.23 5.47 -19.98
C ARG A 156 11.38 4.65 -19.01
N GLU A 157 11.09 3.41 -19.35
CA GLU A 157 10.41 2.48 -18.44
C GLU A 157 11.30 2.16 -17.23
N TYR A 158 10.69 1.89 -16.07
CA TYR A 158 11.37 1.47 -14.83
C TYR A 158 12.38 2.49 -14.27
N THR A 159 12.08 3.78 -14.40
CA THR A 159 12.99 4.84 -13.96
C THR A 159 12.79 5.20 -12.49
N TYR A 160 11.56 5.19 -11.96
CA TYR A 160 11.30 5.47 -10.54
C TYR A 160 10.59 4.28 -9.92
N LEU A 161 11.19 3.63 -8.92
CA LEU A 161 10.69 2.41 -8.33
C LEU A 161 10.78 2.44 -6.79
N PRO A 162 9.79 1.90 -6.07
CA PRO A 162 8.55 1.31 -6.60
C PRO A 162 7.49 2.34 -7.02
N ASP A 163 6.63 1.97 -7.97
CA ASP A 163 5.57 2.84 -8.48
C ASP A 163 4.52 3.21 -7.41
N ASN A 164 3.89 4.37 -7.59
CA ASN A 164 2.81 4.91 -6.78
C ASN A 164 3.13 5.01 -5.28
N GLY A 165 4.40 5.05 -4.90
CA GLY A 165 4.87 5.03 -3.52
C GLY A 165 4.66 3.70 -2.81
N CYS A 166 4.44 2.59 -3.53
CA CYS A 166 4.36 1.26 -2.93
C CYS A 166 5.70 0.88 -2.27
N PRO A 167 5.71 0.01 -1.25
CA PRO A 167 6.94 -0.39 -0.56
C PRO A 167 7.83 -1.35 -1.38
N GLY A 168 7.30 -2.02 -2.40
CA GLY A 168 7.96 -3.17 -3.03
C GLY A 168 7.71 -4.47 -2.23
N PRO A 169 8.52 -5.53 -2.43
CA PRO A 169 9.72 -5.56 -3.27
C PRO A 169 9.39 -5.49 -4.77
N VAL A 170 10.21 -4.76 -5.52
CA VAL A 170 10.22 -4.80 -6.98
C VAL A 170 11.49 -5.47 -7.46
N GLU A 171 11.35 -6.52 -8.26
CA GLU A 171 12.47 -7.21 -8.90
C GLU A 171 12.75 -6.60 -10.27
N VAL A 172 13.99 -6.21 -10.49
CA VAL A 172 14.49 -5.72 -11.77
C VAL A 172 15.63 -6.62 -12.21
N GLU A 173 15.45 -7.28 -13.35
CA GLU A 173 16.54 -8.01 -13.99
C GLU A 173 17.55 -7.01 -14.56
N LEU A 174 18.76 -6.97 -13.99
CA LEU A 174 19.86 -6.16 -14.53
C LEU A 174 20.59 -6.91 -15.65
N SER A 175 20.74 -8.22 -15.48
CA SER A 175 21.20 -9.19 -16.47
C SER A 175 20.64 -10.59 -16.11
N PRO A 176 20.75 -11.62 -16.96
CA PRO A 176 20.28 -12.96 -16.62
C PRO A 176 20.82 -13.54 -15.30
N ASP A 177 22.00 -13.08 -14.86
CA ASP A 177 22.70 -13.53 -13.64
C ASP A 177 22.56 -12.56 -12.45
N ILE A 178 22.02 -11.34 -12.65
CA ILE A 178 21.99 -10.28 -11.63
C ILE A 178 20.58 -9.72 -11.48
N THR A 179 20.04 -9.84 -10.26
CA THR A 179 18.74 -9.27 -9.90
C THR A 179 18.91 -8.16 -8.88
N LEU A 180 18.27 -7.03 -9.15
CA LEU A 180 18.06 -5.95 -8.19
C LEU A 180 16.67 -6.13 -7.55
N ILE A 181 16.60 -6.14 -6.23
CA ILE A 181 15.36 -6.11 -5.45
C ILE A 181 15.29 -4.74 -4.78
N ILE A 182 14.24 -3.97 -5.09
CA ILE A 182 14.05 -2.60 -4.60
C ILE A 182 12.98 -2.59 -3.53
N PHE A 183 13.27 -1.96 -2.40
CA PHE A 183 12.36 -1.83 -1.28
C PHE A 183 12.36 -0.40 -0.73
N ASP A 184 11.23 0.30 -0.84
CA ASP A 184 11.05 1.62 -0.19
C ASP A 184 10.81 1.42 1.31
N SER A 185 11.87 1.56 2.09
CA SER A 185 11.82 1.45 3.55
C SER A 185 11.15 2.64 4.22
N GLN A 186 11.07 3.81 3.57
CA GLN A 186 10.38 4.95 4.16
C GLN A 186 8.88 4.70 4.25
N TRP A 187 8.30 3.91 3.34
CA TRP A 187 6.90 3.46 3.46
C TRP A 187 6.62 2.76 4.81
N TRP A 188 7.56 1.96 5.33
CA TRP A 188 7.43 1.31 6.64
C TRP A 188 7.41 2.33 7.78
N PHE A 189 8.25 3.37 7.68
CA PHE A 189 8.38 4.42 8.69
C PHE A 189 7.38 5.59 8.53
N GLN A 190 6.56 5.58 7.49
CA GLN A 190 5.58 6.61 7.20
C GLN A 190 4.34 6.48 8.10
N LYS A 191 4.11 7.48 8.96
CA LYS A 191 3.00 7.51 9.92
C LYS A 191 1.71 8.13 9.39
N TYR A 192 1.80 8.85 8.28
CA TYR A 192 0.66 9.51 7.65
C TYR A 192 0.17 8.71 6.42
N ALA A 193 -0.60 9.35 5.54
CA ALA A 193 -1.08 8.71 4.32
C ALA A 193 0.08 8.11 3.51
N LYS A 194 -0.14 6.88 3.06
CA LYS A 194 0.72 6.04 2.23
C LYS A 194 -0.18 5.04 1.48
N PRO A 195 0.26 4.45 0.35
CA PRO A 195 -0.57 3.48 -0.34
C PRO A 195 -0.80 2.28 0.57
N GLU A 196 -2.04 1.85 0.67
CA GLU A 196 -2.44 0.74 1.52
C GLU A 196 -2.13 -0.59 0.87
N ALA A 197 -2.14 -1.62 1.71
CA ALA A 197 -2.19 -2.98 1.25
C ALA A 197 -3.40 -3.21 0.32
N GLY A 198 -3.13 -3.86 -0.79
CA GLY A 198 -4.05 -4.26 -1.82
C GLY A 198 -3.26 -4.73 -3.03
N ASP A 199 -3.97 -5.21 -4.04
CA ASP A 199 -3.36 -5.78 -5.23
C ASP A 199 -2.49 -4.80 -6.03
N GLU A 200 -2.70 -3.49 -5.90
CA GLU A 200 -1.88 -2.47 -6.57
C GLU A 200 -0.43 -2.53 -6.11
N CYS A 201 -0.20 -2.53 -4.80
CA CYS A 201 1.13 -2.77 -4.24
C CYS A 201 1.47 -4.26 -4.12
N GLY A 202 0.47 -5.14 -4.23
CA GLY A 202 0.64 -6.58 -4.35
C GLY A 202 0.70 -7.37 -3.04
N PHE A 203 0.23 -6.81 -1.92
CA PHE A 203 0.15 -7.46 -0.60
C PHE A 203 -1.16 -7.06 0.11
N GLU A 204 -1.72 -7.90 0.99
CA GLU A 204 -3.00 -7.69 1.68
C GLU A 204 -2.87 -6.98 3.04
N ASN A 205 -1.69 -7.01 3.66
CA ASN A 205 -1.38 -6.21 4.84
C ASN A 205 0.11 -5.89 4.98
N ASP A 206 0.44 -4.89 5.80
CA ASP A 206 1.81 -4.39 6.02
C ASP A 206 2.81 -5.50 6.42
N ALA A 207 2.37 -6.53 7.14
CA ALA A 207 3.25 -7.61 7.59
C ALA A 207 3.57 -8.63 6.47
N GLU A 208 2.79 -8.69 5.40
CA GLU A 208 3.03 -9.58 4.25
C GLU A 208 4.17 -9.07 3.36
N ILE A 209 4.49 -7.77 3.41
CA ILE A 209 5.59 -7.17 2.64
C ILE A 209 6.90 -7.94 2.82
N PHE A 210 7.23 -8.33 4.05
CA PHE A 210 8.44 -9.09 4.33
C PHE A 210 8.39 -10.55 3.83
N ILE A 211 7.19 -11.13 3.72
CA ILE A 211 7.00 -12.44 3.08
C ILE A 211 7.27 -12.32 1.59
N GLN A 212 6.82 -11.22 0.96
CA GLN A 212 7.11 -10.94 -0.45
C GLN A 212 8.61 -10.69 -0.66
N VAL A 213 9.29 -9.99 0.26
CA VAL A 213 10.77 -9.84 0.24
C VAL A 213 11.46 -11.20 0.30
N GLU A 214 11.05 -12.08 1.22
CA GLU A 214 11.59 -13.44 1.32
C GLU A 214 11.29 -14.26 0.05
N ASP A 215 10.11 -14.14 -0.55
CA ASP A 215 9.75 -14.83 -1.79
C ASP A 215 10.60 -14.37 -2.99
N ALA A 216 10.81 -13.05 -3.12
CA ALA A 216 11.68 -12.47 -4.14
C ALA A 216 13.13 -12.99 -3.99
N LEU A 217 13.66 -13.06 -2.77
CA LEU A 217 14.97 -13.66 -2.52
C LEU A 217 15.00 -15.15 -2.87
N ARG A 218 13.93 -15.89 -2.54
CA ARG A 218 13.82 -17.33 -2.83
C ARG A 218 13.81 -17.61 -4.34
N ARG A 219 13.08 -16.81 -5.13
CA ARG A 219 13.06 -16.91 -6.61
C ARG A 219 14.41 -16.57 -7.25
N ASN A 220 15.20 -15.70 -6.62
CA ASN A 220 16.49 -15.26 -7.13
C ASN A 220 17.69 -15.90 -6.42
N ARG A 221 17.49 -16.97 -5.63
CA ARG A 221 18.54 -17.58 -4.80
C ARG A 221 19.75 -18.08 -5.59
N ASP A 222 19.57 -18.39 -6.87
CA ASP A 222 20.62 -18.90 -7.76
C ASP A 222 21.34 -17.77 -8.53
N LYS A 223 20.77 -16.56 -8.56
CA LYS A 223 21.35 -15.34 -9.15
C LYS A 223 22.17 -14.55 -8.13
N LYS A 224 22.90 -13.53 -8.57
CA LYS A 224 23.56 -12.53 -7.70
C LYS A 224 22.55 -11.43 -7.37
N VAL A 225 22.27 -11.21 -6.08
CA VAL A 225 21.19 -10.32 -5.65
C VAL A 225 21.73 -9.05 -5.01
N ILE A 226 21.25 -7.90 -5.50
CA ILE A 226 21.40 -6.60 -4.85
C ILE A 226 20.04 -6.24 -4.25
N PHE A 227 19.96 -6.10 -2.93
CA PHE A 227 18.80 -5.56 -2.24
C PHE A 227 19.03 -4.07 -1.97
N ALA A 228 18.32 -3.21 -2.70
CA ALA A 228 18.44 -1.76 -2.63
C ALA A 228 17.30 -1.15 -1.81
N THR A 229 17.65 -0.29 -0.86
CA THR A 229 16.70 0.43 -0.01
C THR A 229 17.31 1.73 0.52
N HIS A 230 16.52 2.62 1.13
CA HIS A 230 17.08 3.86 1.68
C HIS A 230 17.76 3.66 3.04
N HIS A 231 17.11 2.94 3.97
CA HIS A 231 17.51 2.86 5.38
C HIS A 231 18.56 1.74 5.67
N PRO A 232 19.71 2.03 6.32
CA PRO A 232 20.75 1.04 6.61
C PRO A 232 20.49 0.16 7.84
N LEU A 233 20.95 -1.10 7.82
CA LEU A 233 20.83 -2.03 8.98
C LEU A 233 21.92 -1.81 10.05
N TYR A 234 23.06 -1.26 9.64
CA TYR A 234 24.19 -0.94 10.49
C TYR A 234 24.67 0.46 10.16
N SER A 235 25.21 1.19 11.13
CA SER A 235 25.86 2.47 10.86
C SER A 235 26.83 2.82 11.97
N VAL A 236 27.91 3.54 11.62
CA VAL A 236 28.76 4.28 12.56
C VAL A 236 28.67 5.81 12.39
N GLY A 237 27.64 6.27 11.69
CA GLY A 237 27.30 7.67 11.52
C GLY A 237 26.26 8.18 12.53
N LYS A 238 25.62 9.30 12.20
CA LYS A 238 24.75 10.03 13.13
C LYS A 238 23.45 9.30 13.43
N HIS A 239 22.85 8.66 12.42
CA HIS A 239 21.63 7.86 12.57
C HIS A 239 21.90 6.54 13.30
N GLY A 240 23.16 6.08 13.29
CA GLY A 240 23.68 5.03 14.17
C GLY A 240 23.91 5.45 15.64
N GLY A 241 23.64 6.71 16.00
CA GLY A 241 23.82 7.23 17.36
C GLY A 241 25.26 7.67 17.68
N TYR A 242 26.05 8.02 16.67
CA TYR A 242 27.44 8.47 16.82
C TYR A 242 27.60 9.94 16.44
N PHE A 243 28.16 10.72 17.37
CA PHE A 243 28.27 12.17 17.22
C PHE A 243 29.70 12.65 17.53
N PRO A 244 30.15 13.75 16.89
CA PRO A 244 31.35 14.44 17.31
C PRO A 244 31.27 14.85 18.79
N ALA A 245 32.39 14.84 19.50
CA ALA A 245 32.44 15.28 20.90
C ALA A 245 31.94 16.73 21.07
N SER A 246 32.12 17.58 20.06
CA SER A 246 31.61 18.96 20.07
C SER A 246 30.09 19.04 20.22
N TYR A 247 29.33 18.05 19.76
CA TYR A 247 27.86 18.07 19.84
C TYR A 247 27.35 17.82 21.26
N LEU A 248 28.19 17.29 22.17
CA LEU A 248 27.85 17.14 23.59
C LEU A 248 27.64 18.50 24.27
N LEU A 249 28.34 19.54 23.79
CA LEU A 249 28.29 20.90 24.29
C LEU A 249 27.59 21.86 23.32
N PHE A 250 27.61 21.57 22.02
CA PHE A 250 27.09 22.46 20.97
C PHE A 250 26.17 21.69 20.00
N PRO A 251 24.98 21.26 20.42
CA PRO A 251 24.08 20.44 19.61
C PRO A 251 23.54 21.17 18.36
N LEU A 252 23.48 22.51 18.38
CA LEU A 252 23.01 23.30 17.24
C LEU A 252 23.96 23.27 16.03
N LEU A 253 25.21 22.80 16.21
CA LEU A 253 26.15 22.54 15.12
C LEU A 253 25.65 21.48 14.13
N GLU A 254 24.66 20.67 14.51
CA GLU A 254 24.01 19.74 13.59
C GLU A 254 23.08 20.44 12.59
N ILE A 255 22.45 21.53 13.02
CA ILE A 255 21.50 22.29 12.21
C ILE A 255 22.25 23.28 11.31
N GLN A 256 23.19 24.04 11.89
CA GLN A 256 24.07 24.97 11.18
C GLN A 256 25.46 24.97 11.80
N ASN A 257 26.48 24.79 10.96
CA ASN A 257 27.87 24.59 11.38
C ASN A 257 28.51 25.81 12.10
N TRP A 258 27.86 26.98 12.13
CA TRP A 258 28.35 28.20 12.79
C TRP A 258 27.73 28.42 14.19
N MET A 259 26.73 27.64 14.58
CA MET A 259 25.98 27.85 15.83
C MET A 259 26.67 27.20 17.04
N TYR A 260 27.77 27.78 17.51
CA TYR A 260 28.49 27.36 18.72
C TYR A 260 27.85 27.87 20.02
N PHE A 261 26.58 27.54 20.25
CA PHE A 261 25.88 27.90 21.49
C PHE A 261 25.97 26.76 22.52
N PRO A 262 26.58 26.99 23.70
CA PRO A 262 26.74 25.95 24.72
C PRO A 262 25.37 25.57 25.30
N LEU A 263 24.93 24.36 24.99
CA LEU A 263 23.68 23.76 25.47
C LEU A 263 23.98 22.33 25.98
N PRO A 264 23.10 21.73 26.81
CA PRO A 264 23.27 20.34 27.25
C PRO A 264 23.04 19.33 26.11
N GLY A 265 23.91 19.34 25.10
CA GLY A 265 23.84 18.52 23.90
C GLY A 265 24.01 17.03 24.16
N PHE A 266 24.55 16.63 25.31
CA PHE A 266 24.54 15.24 25.79
C PHE A 266 23.11 14.68 25.94
N ILE A 267 22.10 15.52 26.23
CA ILE A 267 20.69 15.10 26.27
C ILE A 267 20.22 14.78 24.85
N TYR A 268 20.49 15.67 23.90
CA TYR A 268 20.10 15.50 22.50
C TYR A 268 20.78 14.28 21.84
N THR A 269 22.10 14.18 21.97
CA THR A 269 22.88 13.04 21.45
C THR A 269 22.56 11.74 22.20
N GLY A 270 22.29 11.81 23.50
CA GLY A 270 21.81 10.67 24.30
C GLY A 270 20.44 10.18 23.85
N TYR A 271 19.49 11.09 23.61
CA TYR A 271 18.18 10.77 23.04
C TYR A 271 18.34 10.06 21.70
N ARG A 272 19.08 10.63 20.74
CA ARG A 272 19.28 9.99 19.42
C ARG A 272 19.97 8.63 19.49
N LYS A 273 20.87 8.44 20.46
CA LYS A 273 21.61 7.19 20.63
C LYS A 273 20.81 6.05 21.27
N TYR A 274 19.90 6.36 22.20
CA TYR A 274 19.21 5.32 22.99
C TYR A 274 17.72 5.19 22.68
N MET A 275 17.06 6.26 22.22
CA MET A 275 15.64 6.28 21.87
C MET A 275 15.42 6.59 20.39
N GLY A 276 16.04 7.66 19.89
CA GLY A 276 15.98 8.04 18.49
C GLY A 276 14.64 8.63 18.06
N SER A 277 14.68 9.37 16.95
CA SER A 277 13.53 9.55 16.07
C SER A 277 13.27 8.25 15.30
N ILE A 278 12.13 8.13 14.61
CA ILE A 278 11.86 6.96 13.76
C ILE A 278 12.90 6.73 12.65
N GLN A 279 13.73 7.75 12.36
CA GLN A 279 14.82 7.75 11.39
C GLN A 279 16.18 7.36 12.02
N ASP A 280 16.19 6.90 13.28
CA ASP A 280 17.39 6.48 14.00
C ASP A 280 17.34 4.98 14.30
N LEU A 281 18.48 4.29 14.17
CA LEU A 281 18.59 2.85 14.44
C LEU A 281 18.23 2.48 15.90
N ALA A 282 18.25 3.45 16.81
CA ALA A 282 17.88 3.26 18.21
C ALA A 282 16.36 3.07 18.41
N HIS A 283 15.53 3.52 17.47
CA HIS A 283 14.08 3.54 17.59
C HIS A 283 13.47 2.13 17.56
N PRO A 284 12.45 1.84 18.39
CA PRO A 284 11.86 0.49 18.47
C PRO A 284 11.36 -0.05 17.12
N GLU A 285 10.64 0.76 16.33
CA GLU A 285 10.13 0.32 15.02
C GLU A 285 11.26 0.04 14.00
N TYR A 286 12.39 0.75 14.11
CA TYR A 286 13.55 0.52 13.26
C TYR A 286 14.27 -0.77 13.69
N LYS A 287 14.39 -1.03 14.99
CA LYS A 287 14.96 -2.30 15.48
C LYS A 287 14.18 -3.51 14.98
N ILE A 288 12.85 -3.46 15.03
CA ILE A 288 11.98 -4.51 14.48
C ILE A 288 12.24 -4.69 12.98
N PHE A 289 12.33 -3.59 12.22
CA PHE A 289 12.67 -3.63 10.80
C PHE A 289 14.01 -4.34 10.55
N ILE A 290 15.06 -4.00 11.32
CA ILE A 290 16.38 -4.61 11.24
C ILE A 290 16.32 -6.10 11.57
N GLU A 291 15.66 -6.47 12.66
CA GLU A 291 15.54 -7.85 13.12
C GLU A 291 14.85 -8.74 12.07
N ILE A 292 13.73 -8.26 11.50
CA ILE A 292 13.00 -8.99 10.45
C ILE A 292 13.88 -9.20 9.22
N LEU A 293 14.53 -8.15 8.71
CA LEU A 293 15.35 -8.24 7.52
C LEU A 293 16.61 -9.09 7.73
N LEU A 294 17.31 -8.95 8.86
CA LEU A 294 18.45 -9.79 9.17
C LEU A 294 18.06 -11.27 9.31
N ASN A 295 16.90 -11.57 9.90
CA ASN A 295 16.36 -12.93 9.96
C ASN A 295 16.12 -13.49 8.55
N ILE A 296 15.54 -12.70 7.65
CA ILE A 296 15.33 -13.11 6.25
C ILE A 296 16.67 -13.34 5.55
N PHE A 297 17.57 -12.35 5.55
CA PHE A 297 18.84 -12.41 4.84
C PHE A 297 19.77 -13.52 5.37
N SER A 298 19.67 -13.91 6.64
CA SER A 298 20.45 -15.02 7.20
C SER A 298 20.23 -16.36 6.47
N LYS A 299 19.08 -16.52 5.80
CA LYS A 299 18.72 -17.72 5.03
C LYS A 299 19.24 -17.71 3.60
N TYR A 300 19.71 -16.56 3.10
CA TYR A 300 20.12 -16.36 1.71
C TYR A 300 21.55 -15.80 1.65
N PRO A 301 22.57 -16.63 1.38
CA PRO A 301 23.95 -16.17 1.38
C PRO A 301 24.27 -15.28 0.15
N ASN A 302 25.28 -14.44 0.30
CA ASN A 302 25.84 -13.58 -0.77
C ASN A 302 24.85 -12.51 -1.29
N VAL A 303 23.98 -11.99 -0.43
CA VAL A 303 23.15 -10.82 -0.72
C VAL A 303 23.97 -9.54 -0.52
N ILE A 304 23.85 -8.59 -1.44
CA ILE A 304 24.41 -7.24 -1.31
C ILE A 304 23.29 -6.31 -0.84
N TYR A 305 23.35 -5.84 0.40
CA TYR A 305 22.42 -4.85 0.94
C TYR A 305 22.97 -3.45 0.68
N ALA A 306 22.31 -2.66 -0.16
CA ALA A 306 22.73 -1.31 -0.53
C ALA A 306 21.76 -0.26 0.02
N ALA A 307 22.29 0.72 0.77
CA ALA A 307 21.53 1.79 1.40
C ALA A 307 22.17 3.18 1.30
N GLY A 308 21.36 4.22 1.52
CA GLY A 308 21.77 5.63 1.66
C GLY A 308 21.62 6.09 3.11
N HIS A 309 20.88 7.19 3.32
CA HIS A 309 20.39 7.79 4.58
C HIS A 309 21.48 8.37 5.50
N GLU A 310 22.61 7.68 5.62
CA GLU A 310 23.80 8.24 6.25
C GLU A 310 24.58 9.03 5.22
N HIS A 311 24.80 10.32 5.51
CA HIS A 311 25.50 11.23 4.61
C HIS A 311 27.03 11.02 4.61
N ASN A 312 27.48 9.79 4.35
CA ASN A 312 28.87 9.32 4.30
C ASN A 312 28.91 7.93 3.62
N MET A 313 30.11 7.37 3.45
CA MET A 313 30.33 6.09 2.78
C MET A 313 30.74 5.03 3.80
N GLN A 314 30.10 3.87 3.83
CA GLN A 314 30.45 2.80 4.78
C GLN A 314 30.31 1.40 4.16
N TYR A 315 31.06 0.45 4.70
CA TYR A 315 30.95 -0.96 4.35
C TYR A 315 31.04 -1.85 5.61
N PHE A 316 30.19 -2.87 5.66
CA PHE A 316 30.13 -3.86 6.72
C PHE A 316 29.93 -5.26 6.14
N GLN A 317 30.75 -6.21 6.59
CA GLN A 317 30.54 -7.63 6.31
C GLN A 317 30.03 -8.35 7.57
N LYS A 318 28.92 -9.09 7.43
CA LYS A 318 28.38 -9.97 8.47
C LYS A 318 28.09 -11.32 7.83
N ASP A 319 28.88 -12.32 8.21
CA ASP A 319 28.86 -13.64 7.56
C ASP A 319 29.01 -13.50 6.03
N SER A 320 27.98 -13.85 5.27
CA SER A 320 27.93 -13.71 3.80
C SER A 320 27.14 -12.49 3.31
N LEU A 321 26.62 -11.65 4.22
CA LEU A 321 25.86 -10.44 3.91
C LEU A 321 26.79 -9.23 3.82
N HIS A 322 26.73 -8.53 2.69
CA HIS A 322 27.55 -7.35 2.40
C HIS A 322 26.70 -6.09 2.47
N HIS A 323 26.91 -5.26 3.49
CA HIS A 323 26.18 -3.99 3.65
C HIS A 323 27.02 -2.84 3.12
N ILE A 324 26.41 -2.10 2.22
CA ILE A 324 26.97 -0.92 1.56
C ILE A 324 26.12 0.27 1.93
N ILE A 325 26.75 1.32 2.44
CA ILE A 325 26.13 2.62 2.65
C ILE A 325 26.79 3.60 1.70
N SER A 326 26.01 4.16 0.80
CA SER A 326 26.46 5.06 -0.27
C SER A 326 25.71 6.39 -0.25
N GLY A 327 25.48 6.98 0.93
CA GLY A 327 24.79 8.27 1.09
C GLY A 327 25.72 9.49 0.99
N GLY A 328 26.91 9.34 0.40
CA GLY A 328 27.84 10.45 0.15
C GLY A 328 27.42 11.41 -0.97
N GLY A 329 26.13 11.53 -1.31
CA GLY A 329 25.69 12.22 -2.53
C GLY A 329 25.99 13.70 -2.60
N GLY A 330 25.93 14.44 -1.48
CA GLY A 330 26.25 15.87 -1.49
C GLY A 330 26.51 16.53 -0.14
N LYS A 331 26.71 15.73 0.91
CA LYS A 331 27.05 16.20 2.27
C LYS A 331 28.00 15.19 2.93
N GLU A 332 28.94 15.71 3.71
CA GLU A 332 29.90 14.90 4.48
C GLU A 332 29.52 14.96 5.97
N THR A 333 29.28 13.81 6.59
CA THR A 333 28.96 13.73 8.01
C THR A 333 29.87 12.81 8.79
N TYR A 334 29.95 13.09 10.08
CA TYR A 334 30.82 12.41 11.03
C TYR A 334 30.68 10.89 11.01
N ILE A 335 31.83 10.21 11.12
CA ILE A 335 31.94 8.77 11.35
C ILE A 335 32.66 8.49 12.67
N ALA A 336 32.20 7.48 13.41
CA ALA A 336 32.88 7.02 14.63
C ALA A 336 33.91 5.92 14.36
N ARG A 337 35.00 5.92 15.14
CA ARG A 337 35.99 4.84 15.15
C ARG A 337 35.47 3.63 15.93
N ARG A 338 35.07 2.55 15.24
CA ARG A 338 34.56 1.32 15.89
C ARG A 338 35.21 0.04 15.37
N LYS A 339 36.38 -0.30 15.94
CA LYS A 339 37.20 -1.45 15.52
C LYS A 339 36.53 -2.82 15.43
N LYS A 340 35.45 -3.05 16.18
CA LYS A 340 34.73 -4.34 16.21
C LYS A 340 33.43 -4.37 15.40
N LYS A 341 33.04 -3.25 14.78
CA LYS A 341 31.69 -3.11 14.20
C LYS A 341 31.64 -2.60 12.77
N THR A 342 32.76 -2.23 12.13
CA THR A 342 32.79 -1.66 10.77
C THR A 342 34.05 -2.10 10.03
N ASP A 343 33.93 -2.44 8.75
CA ASP A 343 35.03 -2.84 7.88
C ASP A 343 35.73 -1.63 7.24
N PHE A 344 34.94 -0.67 6.76
CA PHE A 344 35.39 0.60 6.20
C PHE A 344 34.34 1.70 6.43
N ALA A 345 34.79 2.93 6.68
CA ALA A 345 33.92 4.12 6.69
C ALA A 345 34.70 5.37 6.28
N TYR A 346 34.06 6.28 5.54
CA TYR A 346 34.64 7.54 5.11
C TYR A 346 33.62 8.68 5.18
N GLN A 347 33.95 9.70 5.97
CA GLN A 347 33.30 11.01 5.95
C GLN A 347 33.72 11.78 4.69
N SER A 348 33.07 11.50 3.56
CA SER A 348 33.29 12.20 2.30
C SER A 348 32.11 12.04 1.34
N ALA A 349 32.06 12.89 0.32
CA ALA A 349 31.22 12.70 -0.84
C ALA A 349 31.82 11.66 -1.81
N GLY A 350 30.94 10.85 -2.39
CA GLY A 350 31.34 9.71 -3.21
C GLY A 350 30.18 8.84 -3.65
N PHE A 351 30.50 7.72 -4.29
CA PHE A 351 29.58 6.68 -4.72
C PHE A 351 30.28 5.31 -4.77
N ASN A 352 29.50 4.22 -4.72
CA ASN A 352 30.05 2.86 -4.83
C ASN A 352 29.91 2.35 -6.26
N LYS A 353 30.90 1.57 -6.72
CA LYS A 353 30.87 0.81 -7.98
C LYS A 353 30.95 -0.69 -7.67
N LEU A 354 30.03 -1.47 -8.21
CA LEU A 354 30.04 -2.93 -8.19
C LEU A 354 30.40 -3.44 -9.59
N SER A 355 31.36 -4.36 -9.67
CA SER A 355 31.81 -4.99 -10.92
C SER A 355 31.57 -6.49 -10.86
N PHE A 356 30.84 -7.02 -11.84
CA PHE A 356 30.47 -8.44 -11.93
C PHE A 356 31.24 -9.11 -13.06
N PHE A 357 31.99 -10.17 -12.75
CA PHE A 357 32.89 -10.81 -13.70
C PHE A 357 32.41 -12.20 -14.13
N SER A 358 32.85 -12.62 -15.32
CA SER A 358 32.53 -13.92 -15.93
C SER A 358 33.06 -15.14 -15.17
N ASN A 359 34.07 -14.98 -14.31
CA ASN A 359 34.54 -16.01 -13.39
C ASN A 359 33.65 -16.16 -12.14
N GLY A 360 32.60 -15.34 -12.01
CA GLY A 360 31.68 -15.32 -10.88
C GLY A 360 32.05 -14.32 -9.78
N ASP A 361 33.18 -13.63 -9.90
CA ASP A 361 33.62 -12.66 -8.90
C ASP A 361 32.78 -11.39 -8.90
N VAL A 362 32.51 -10.88 -7.70
CA VAL A 362 31.88 -9.57 -7.49
C VAL A 362 32.80 -8.70 -6.66
N TRP A 363 33.14 -7.53 -7.21
CA TRP A 363 34.01 -6.56 -6.56
C TRP A 363 33.27 -5.26 -6.28
N MET A 364 33.57 -4.67 -5.13
CA MET A 364 33.13 -3.33 -4.77
C MET A 364 34.33 -2.37 -4.77
N GLU A 365 34.11 -1.18 -5.30
CA GLU A 365 34.96 0.00 -5.17
C GLU A 365 34.17 1.14 -4.55
N ILE A 366 34.85 1.93 -3.72
CA ILE A 366 34.34 3.18 -3.16
C ILE A 366 35.12 4.32 -3.81
N ILE A 367 34.41 5.19 -4.51
CA ILE A 367 34.95 6.32 -5.26
C ILE A 367 34.57 7.61 -4.54
N SER A 368 35.53 8.52 -4.36
CA SER A 368 35.31 9.79 -3.68
C SER A 368 35.69 10.98 -4.56
N SER A 369 34.91 12.06 -4.41
CA SER A 369 35.19 13.35 -5.05
C SER A 369 36.02 14.29 -4.16
N ASP A 370 36.58 13.82 -3.03
CA ASP A 370 37.47 14.59 -2.17
C ASP A 370 38.77 14.92 -2.91
N SER A 371 38.95 16.21 -3.25
CA SER A 371 40.13 16.71 -3.97
C SER A 371 41.44 16.60 -3.18
N THR A 372 41.39 16.25 -1.89
CA THR A 372 42.60 16.06 -1.07
C THR A 372 43.24 14.69 -1.24
N LEU A 373 42.58 13.77 -1.94
CA LEU A 373 43.10 12.44 -2.22
C LEU A 373 43.91 12.40 -3.51
N LYS A 374 44.93 11.53 -3.53
CA LYS A 374 45.76 11.27 -4.71
C LYS A 374 45.04 10.42 -5.76
N GLU A 375 44.16 9.54 -5.30
CA GLU A 375 43.36 8.63 -6.13
C GLU A 375 41.88 8.75 -5.76
N GLU A 376 41.00 8.59 -6.75
CA GLU A 376 39.55 8.65 -6.54
C GLU A 376 39.02 7.39 -5.83
N VAL A 377 39.64 6.23 -6.07
CA VAL A 377 39.30 4.98 -5.38
C VAL A 377 39.95 4.97 -4.00
N VAL A 378 39.13 4.87 -2.96
CA VAL A 378 39.60 4.92 -1.55
C VAL A 378 39.51 3.59 -0.84
N PHE A 379 38.78 2.64 -1.41
CA PHE A 379 38.66 1.29 -0.89
C PHE A 379 38.15 0.36 -1.98
N GLN A 380 38.70 -0.85 -2.03
CA GLN A 380 38.16 -1.93 -2.86
C GLN A 380 38.14 -3.24 -2.09
N LYS A 381 37.17 -4.10 -2.39
CA LYS A 381 37.04 -5.42 -1.78
C LYS A 381 36.29 -6.38 -2.69
N LYS A 382 36.82 -7.60 -2.84
CA LYS A 382 36.05 -8.74 -3.37
C LYS A 382 34.98 -9.10 -2.36
N LEU A 383 33.71 -9.06 -2.77
CA LEU A 383 32.58 -9.40 -1.92
C LEU A 383 32.47 -10.92 -1.80
N PHE A 384 32.26 -11.58 -2.93
CA PHE A 384 32.15 -13.04 -3.03
C PHE A 384 32.47 -13.52 -4.46
N SER A 385 32.52 -14.83 -4.63
CA SER A 385 32.55 -15.49 -5.94
C SER A 385 31.38 -16.46 -6.01
N LYS A 386 30.52 -16.30 -7.02
CA LYS A 386 29.36 -17.16 -7.26
C LYS A 386 29.31 -17.52 -8.75
N PRO A 387 29.24 -18.82 -9.11
CA PRO A 387 29.14 -19.23 -10.51
C PRO A 387 28.05 -18.46 -11.26
N VAL A 388 28.28 -18.20 -12.55
CA VAL A 388 27.28 -17.54 -13.40
C VAL A 388 26.07 -18.46 -13.53
N PHE A 389 24.88 -17.89 -13.31
CA PHE A 389 23.62 -18.59 -13.45
C PHE A 389 23.45 -19.19 -14.86
N ASP A 390 23.13 -20.49 -14.92
CA ASP A 390 22.85 -21.23 -16.16
C ASP A 390 21.40 -21.72 -16.14
N SER A 391 20.57 -21.11 -16.99
CA SER A 391 19.13 -21.41 -17.11
C SER A 391 18.83 -22.71 -17.85
N VAL A 392 19.79 -23.30 -18.58
CA VAL A 392 19.55 -24.43 -19.49
C VAL A 392 19.32 -25.77 -18.76
N LYS A 393 19.67 -25.86 -17.46
CA LYS A 393 19.63 -27.12 -16.70
C LYS A 393 18.31 -27.49 -16.03
N GLN A 394 17.26 -26.67 -16.10
CA GLN A 394 15.99 -26.96 -15.39
C GLN A 394 14.83 -27.51 -16.26
N ASP A 395 14.92 -27.45 -17.59
CA ASP A 395 13.77 -27.76 -18.46
C ASP A 395 13.65 -29.22 -18.94
N ILE A 396 14.64 -30.08 -18.66
CA ILE A 396 14.70 -31.43 -19.27
C ILE A 396 13.91 -32.49 -18.46
N VAL A 397 13.52 -32.23 -17.21
CA VAL A 397 12.98 -33.28 -16.31
C VAL A 397 11.44 -33.41 -16.31
N PHE A 398 10.70 -32.46 -16.91
CA PHE A 398 9.25 -32.38 -16.71
C PHE A 398 8.38 -32.71 -17.93
N GLN A 399 8.97 -33.14 -19.04
CA GLN A 399 8.23 -33.43 -20.30
C GLN A 399 7.28 -34.65 -20.22
N TYR A 400 7.31 -35.43 -19.14
CA TYR A 400 6.55 -36.69 -19.03
C TYR A 400 5.48 -36.71 -17.93
N LEU A 401 5.24 -35.59 -17.23
CA LEU A 401 4.18 -35.52 -16.22
C LEU A 401 2.88 -35.04 -16.86
N ASN A 402 1.87 -35.91 -16.86
CA ASN A 402 0.52 -35.56 -17.27
C ASN A 402 -0.47 -36.00 -16.19
N PHE A 403 -1.13 -35.01 -15.58
CA PHE A 403 -2.24 -35.22 -14.65
C PHE A 403 -3.59 -34.82 -15.27
N SER A 404 -3.63 -34.54 -16.58
CA SER A 404 -4.86 -34.18 -17.29
C SER A 404 -5.93 -35.25 -17.10
N ASP A 405 -7.19 -34.81 -17.04
CA ASP A 405 -8.37 -35.68 -17.04
C ASP A 405 -8.48 -36.63 -15.83
N SER A 406 -7.67 -36.41 -14.79
CA SER A 406 -7.72 -37.16 -13.54
C SER A 406 -8.69 -36.52 -12.55
N VAL A 407 -9.47 -37.35 -11.87
CA VAL A 407 -10.33 -36.95 -10.74
C VAL A 407 -9.87 -37.72 -9.51
N VAL A 408 -9.82 -37.02 -8.37
CA VAL A 408 -9.49 -37.64 -7.08
C VAL A 408 -10.65 -37.53 -6.12
N ASN A 409 -10.85 -38.57 -5.32
CA ASN A 409 -11.77 -38.53 -4.19
C ASN A 409 -10.98 -38.17 -2.93
N VAL A 410 -11.19 -36.96 -2.41
CA VAL A 410 -10.41 -36.40 -1.29
C VAL A 410 -11.32 -35.70 -0.29
N LYS A 411 -10.91 -35.65 0.97
CA LYS A 411 -11.56 -34.78 1.95
C LYS A 411 -11.16 -33.33 1.72
N VAL A 412 -12.09 -32.39 1.92
CA VAL A 412 -11.77 -30.95 1.79
C VAL A 412 -10.76 -30.52 2.87
N SER A 413 -11.01 -30.85 4.14
CA SER A 413 -10.12 -30.59 5.27
C SER A 413 -10.54 -31.31 6.56
N GLU A 414 -9.59 -31.93 7.26
CA GLU A 414 -9.85 -32.51 8.59
C GLU A 414 -9.57 -31.52 9.74
N LEU A 415 -9.05 -30.33 9.45
CA LEU A 415 -8.62 -29.34 10.47
C LEU A 415 -9.73 -28.91 11.43
N TYR A 416 -10.98 -28.95 10.98
CA TYR A 416 -12.15 -28.44 11.70
C TYR A 416 -12.98 -29.53 12.40
N SER A 417 -12.49 -30.78 12.38
CA SER A 417 -13.10 -31.91 13.09
C SER A 417 -12.91 -31.75 14.61
N LYS A 418 -13.97 -31.34 15.30
CA LYS A 418 -13.95 -31.05 16.75
C LYS A 418 -15.06 -31.78 17.51
N GLY A 419 -14.82 -32.04 18.80
CA GLY A 419 -15.77 -32.65 19.73
C GLY A 419 -16.90 -31.71 20.18
N LYS A 420 -17.83 -32.25 20.98
CA LYS A 420 -19.10 -31.57 21.37
C LYS A 420 -18.89 -30.23 22.09
N VAL A 421 -17.89 -30.12 22.97
CA VAL A 421 -17.62 -28.89 23.75
C VAL A 421 -17.23 -27.72 22.84
N THR A 422 -16.30 -27.94 21.90
CA THR A 422 -15.88 -26.88 20.96
C THR A 422 -17.05 -26.47 20.06
N ARG A 423 -17.84 -27.43 19.56
CA ARG A 423 -19.04 -27.16 18.75
C ARG A 423 -20.09 -26.35 19.49
N MET A 424 -20.28 -26.60 20.79
CA MET A 424 -21.18 -25.77 21.62
C MET A 424 -20.69 -24.31 21.70
N ARG A 425 -19.38 -24.07 21.86
CA ARG A 425 -18.83 -22.71 21.99
C ARG A 425 -18.71 -21.97 20.66
N MET A 426 -18.25 -22.65 19.61
CA MET A 426 -17.82 -22.08 18.32
C MET A 426 -18.78 -22.39 17.17
N GLY A 427 -19.84 -23.16 17.41
CA GLY A 427 -20.80 -23.55 16.39
C GLY A 427 -20.52 -24.88 15.71
N ASN A 428 -21.57 -25.46 15.12
CA ASN A 428 -21.42 -26.60 14.21
C ASN A 428 -20.88 -26.15 12.87
N ASN A 429 -21.32 -24.98 12.41
CA ASN A 429 -20.94 -24.32 11.16
C ASN A 429 -20.92 -25.33 9.98
N TYR A 430 -19.98 -25.17 9.05
CA TYR A 430 -19.80 -26.07 7.90
C TYR A 430 -18.84 -27.22 8.17
N ARG A 431 -18.60 -27.61 9.43
CA ARG A 431 -17.58 -28.64 9.77
C ARG A 431 -17.80 -29.97 9.06
N ASN A 432 -19.05 -30.36 8.86
CA ASN A 432 -19.38 -31.60 8.15
C ASN A 432 -19.05 -31.48 6.65
N VAL A 433 -19.30 -30.31 6.05
CA VAL A 433 -18.90 -29.99 4.67
C VAL A 433 -17.37 -30.01 4.53
N TRP A 434 -16.65 -29.42 5.49
CA TRP A 434 -15.18 -29.47 5.50
C TRP A 434 -14.63 -30.90 5.59
N ASN A 435 -15.24 -31.78 6.38
CA ASN A 435 -14.79 -33.17 6.53
C ASN A 435 -15.34 -34.12 5.46
N ALA A 436 -16.19 -33.65 4.55
CA ALA A 436 -16.78 -34.48 3.50
C ALA A 436 -15.73 -34.90 2.46
N SER A 437 -15.87 -36.12 1.94
CA SER A 437 -15.09 -36.59 0.79
C SER A 437 -15.80 -36.17 -0.49
N VAL A 438 -15.08 -35.53 -1.40
CA VAL A 438 -15.60 -34.96 -2.64
C VAL A 438 -14.73 -35.39 -3.81
N GLN A 439 -15.34 -35.51 -4.99
CA GLN A 439 -14.61 -35.74 -6.24
C GLN A 439 -14.16 -34.39 -6.81
N LEU A 440 -12.86 -34.22 -7.01
CA LEU A 440 -12.27 -32.98 -7.52
C LEU A 440 -11.36 -33.26 -8.73
N PRO A 441 -11.38 -32.41 -9.76
CA PRO A 441 -10.42 -32.48 -10.86
C PRO A 441 -9.01 -32.19 -10.34
N VAL A 442 -8.02 -32.89 -10.90
CA VAL A 442 -6.61 -32.66 -10.61
C VAL A 442 -6.11 -31.46 -11.42
N PHE A 443 -5.43 -30.52 -10.75
CA PHE A 443 -4.83 -29.37 -11.39
C PHE A 443 -3.48 -29.73 -12.01
N ASP A 444 -3.37 -29.63 -13.33
CA ASP A 444 -2.12 -29.79 -14.06
C ASP A 444 -1.62 -28.43 -14.57
N ILE A 445 -0.57 -27.89 -13.95
CA ILE A 445 -0.02 -26.58 -14.32
C ILE A 445 0.54 -26.53 -15.76
N GLY A 446 0.96 -27.66 -16.31
CA GLY A 446 1.53 -27.74 -17.67
C GLY A 446 0.49 -27.81 -18.78
N SER A 447 -0.71 -28.31 -18.51
CA SER A 447 -1.80 -28.36 -19.50
C SER A 447 -2.87 -27.28 -19.30
N GLU A 448 -3.11 -26.84 -18.07
CA GLU A 448 -4.14 -25.83 -17.77
C GLU A 448 -3.87 -24.55 -18.56
N LYS A 449 -4.88 -24.05 -19.27
CA LYS A 449 -4.80 -22.89 -20.18
C LYS A 449 -3.64 -22.93 -21.20
N GLY A 450 -3.18 -24.13 -21.57
CA GLY A 450 -2.06 -24.31 -22.51
C GLY A 450 -0.68 -24.15 -21.87
N GLY A 451 -0.59 -24.30 -20.54
CA GLY A 451 0.62 -24.19 -19.75
C GLY A 451 0.70 -22.85 -19.01
N LEU A 452 0.76 -22.92 -17.69
CA LEU A 452 0.86 -21.78 -16.80
C LEU A 452 2.26 -21.66 -16.20
N SER A 453 2.75 -20.43 -16.11
CA SER A 453 3.99 -20.08 -15.41
C SER A 453 3.70 -19.41 -14.08
N ILE A 454 4.52 -19.65 -13.07
CA ILE A 454 4.39 -19.01 -11.75
C ILE A 454 5.09 -17.65 -11.79
N ILE A 455 4.33 -16.57 -11.61
CA ILE A 455 4.88 -15.21 -11.56
C ILE A 455 5.43 -14.92 -10.17
N LYS A 456 4.62 -15.13 -9.13
CA LYS A 456 4.98 -14.89 -7.73
C LYS A 456 3.97 -15.51 -6.76
N ARG A 457 4.32 -15.51 -5.48
CA ARG A 457 3.35 -15.71 -4.40
C ARG A 457 2.26 -14.63 -4.43
N GLY A 458 1.00 -15.06 -4.39
CA GLY A 458 -0.16 -14.18 -4.21
C GLY A 458 -0.77 -14.31 -2.82
N GLY A 459 -1.81 -13.51 -2.57
CA GLY A 459 -2.69 -13.59 -1.39
C GLY A 459 -2.02 -13.24 -0.05
N GLY A 460 -2.85 -13.03 0.97
CA GLY A 460 -2.41 -12.64 2.30
C GLY A 460 -1.95 -13.79 3.18
N GLN A 461 -1.62 -13.45 4.42
CA GLN A 461 -1.05 -14.36 5.42
C GLN A 461 -1.94 -15.57 5.78
N GLN A 462 -3.19 -15.60 5.29
CA GLN A 462 -4.16 -16.65 5.55
C GLN A 462 -4.26 -17.71 4.44
N THR A 463 -3.77 -17.49 3.22
CA THR A 463 -3.86 -18.52 2.16
C THR A 463 -2.51 -18.83 1.55
N ARG A 464 -2.36 -20.05 1.02
CA ARG A 464 -1.25 -20.37 0.10
C ARG A 464 -1.74 -20.04 -1.29
N SER A 465 -1.22 -18.99 -1.89
CA SER A 465 -1.70 -18.49 -3.18
C SER A 465 -0.54 -18.21 -4.13
N LEU A 466 -0.76 -18.50 -5.41
CA LEU A 466 0.15 -18.21 -6.51
C LEU A 466 -0.57 -17.36 -7.56
N ARG A 467 0.17 -16.38 -8.09
CA ARG A 467 -0.20 -15.70 -9.33
C ARG A 467 0.43 -16.46 -10.49
N LEU A 468 -0.41 -16.89 -11.42
CA LEU A 468 -0.05 -17.67 -12.58
C LEU A 468 -0.30 -16.85 -13.85
N GLU A 469 0.44 -17.13 -14.92
CA GLU A 469 0.29 -16.46 -16.20
C GLU A 469 0.40 -17.45 -17.37
N ASP A 470 -0.50 -17.32 -18.35
CA ASP A 470 -0.43 -18.08 -19.59
C ASP A 470 0.57 -17.48 -20.59
N LYS A 471 0.83 -18.18 -21.69
CA LYS A 471 1.71 -17.72 -22.78
C LYS A 471 1.28 -16.40 -23.45
N ASN A 472 0.04 -15.95 -23.25
CA ASN A 472 -0.50 -14.71 -23.82
C ASN A 472 -0.47 -13.55 -22.80
N GLY A 473 0.11 -13.75 -21.62
CA GLY A 473 0.15 -12.74 -20.55
C GLY A 473 -1.15 -12.61 -19.75
N LYS A 474 -2.09 -13.55 -19.87
CA LYS A 474 -3.33 -13.55 -19.09
C LYS A 474 -3.07 -14.20 -17.73
N GLN A 475 -3.51 -13.51 -16.68
CA GLN A 475 -3.22 -13.93 -15.31
C GLN A 475 -4.37 -14.71 -14.66
N TYR A 476 -3.98 -15.63 -13.79
CA TYR A 476 -4.85 -16.51 -13.02
C TYR A 476 -4.37 -16.55 -11.56
N VAL A 477 -5.26 -16.97 -10.67
CA VAL A 477 -4.97 -17.16 -9.24
C VAL A 477 -5.25 -18.61 -8.89
N LEU A 478 -4.30 -19.24 -8.21
CA LEU A 478 -4.47 -20.55 -7.57
C LEU A 478 -4.28 -20.37 -6.07
N ARG A 479 -5.34 -20.51 -5.27
CA ARG A 479 -5.32 -20.22 -3.82
C ARG A 479 -5.90 -21.36 -3.00
N SER A 480 -5.31 -21.66 -1.85
CA SER A 480 -5.80 -22.73 -0.98
C SER A 480 -7.20 -22.41 -0.47
N VAL A 481 -8.10 -23.40 -0.49
CA VAL A 481 -9.44 -23.26 0.12
C VAL A 481 -9.32 -23.20 1.65
N ASN A 482 -8.43 -24.01 2.22
CA ASN A 482 -8.06 -23.87 3.64
C ASN A 482 -7.37 -22.53 3.89
N LYS A 483 -7.74 -21.90 5.01
CA LYS A 483 -7.06 -20.71 5.54
C LYS A 483 -6.13 -21.12 6.69
N TYR A 484 -4.95 -20.50 6.77
CA TYR A 484 -3.87 -20.76 7.73
C TYR A 484 -3.57 -19.47 8.50
N VAL A 485 -4.25 -19.25 9.63
CA VAL A 485 -4.28 -17.93 10.28
C VAL A 485 -3.04 -17.62 11.14
N GLU A 486 -2.15 -18.59 11.37
CA GLU A 486 -0.98 -18.44 12.24
C GLU A 486 -0.12 -17.23 11.84
N LYS A 487 0.18 -17.09 10.55
CA LYS A 487 1.02 -15.98 10.06
C LYS A 487 0.31 -14.62 10.16
N ALA A 488 -1.03 -14.61 10.22
CA ALA A 488 -1.86 -13.41 10.37
C ALA A 488 -1.84 -12.80 11.78
N LEU A 489 -1.33 -13.54 12.77
CA LEU A 489 -1.22 -13.07 14.15
C LEU A 489 0.15 -12.44 14.42
N ALA A 490 0.17 -11.48 15.35
CA ALA A 490 1.39 -10.96 15.93
C ALA A 490 2.20 -12.11 16.56
N GLU A 491 3.53 -12.05 16.48
CA GLU A 491 4.41 -13.17 16.86
C GLU A 491 4.18 -13.67 18.28
N ASN A 492 3.89 -12.77 19.22
CA ASN A 492 3.54 -13.10 20.61
C ASN A 492 2.21 -13.86 20.77
N LEU A 493 1.34 -13.85 19.76
CA LEU A 493 0.06 -14.56 19.76
C LEU A 493 0.13 -15.90 18.99
N ARG A 494 1.14 -16.12 18.15
CA ARG A 494 1.29 -17.32 17.30
C ARG A 494 1.49 -18.62 18.08
N HIS A 495 1.88 -18.54 19.34
CA HIS A 495 2.06 -19.71 20.22
C HIS A 495 1.00 -19.75 21.34
N THR A 496 -0.17 -19.14 21.11
CA THR A 496 -1.25 -19.06 22.09
C THR A 496 -2.54 -19.69 21.57
N ILE A 497 -3.51 -19.92 22.47
CA ILE A 497 -4.86 -20.39 22.12
C ILE A 497 -5.61 -19.47 21.15
N ALA A 498 -5.13 -18.24 20.92
CA ALA A 498 -5.71 -17.31 19.96
C ALA A 498 -5.63 -17.85 18.52
N VAL A 499 -4.55 -18.56 18.16
CA VAL A 499 -4.41 -19.21 16.86
C VAL A 499 -5.51 -20.26 16.69
N ASP A 500 -5.70 -21.13 17.67
CA ASP A 500 -6.69 -22.20 17.61
C ASP A 500 -8.11 -21.66 17.48
N ILE A 501 -8.45 -20.59 18.21
CA ILE A 501 -9.76 -19.95 18.14
C ILE A 501 -10.00 -19.32 16.76
N LEU A 502 -9.02 -18.58 16.23
CA LEU A 502 -9.14 -17.93 14.93
C LEU A 502 -9.15 -18.94 13.79
N GLN A 503 -8.32 -19.98 13.88
CA GLN A 503 -8.27 -21.07 12.91
C GLN A 503 -9.62 -21.80 12.90
N ASP A 504 -10.15 -22.14 14.08
CA ASP A 504 -11.45 -22.82 14.19
C ASP A 504 -12.62 -21.98 13.70
N GLY A 505 -12.52 -20.65 13.79
CA GLY A 505 -13.48 -19.70 13.23
C GLY A 505 -13.66 -19.82 11.71
N ILE A 506 -12.68 -20.34 10.96
CA ILE A 506 -12.79 -20.55 9.50
C ILE A 506 -13.85 -21.60 9.14
N SER A 507 -14.20 -22.49 10.08
CA SER A 507 -15.29 -23.46 9.88
C SER A 507 -16.64 -22.82 9.53
N ALA A 508 -16.81 -21.52 9.82
CA ALA A 508 -17.96 -20.70 9.48
C ALA A 508 -18.06 -20.33 7.98
N SER A 509 -16.96 -20.32 7.23
CA SER A 509 -16.98 -20.08 5.78
C SER A 509 -17.29 -21.37 5.03
N HIS A 510 -18.10 -21.29 3.98
CA HIS A 510 -18.44 -22.45 3.15
C HIS A 510 -17.30 -22.71 2.13
N PRO A 511 -16.67 -23.90 2.10
CA PRO A 511 -15.49 -24.13 1.25
C PRO A 511 -15.77 -24.04 -0.25
N PHE A 512 -17.03 -24.21 -0.66
CA PHE A 512 -17.48 -24.08 -2.06
C PHE A 512 -18.25 -22.77 -2.34
N ALA A 513 -18.26 -21.81 -1.39
CA ALA A 513 -19.11 -20.61 -1.46
C ALA A 513 -19.07 -19.86 -2.80
N ALA A 514 -17.91 -19.81 -3.43
CA ALA A 514 -17.67 -19.05 -4.65
C ALA A 514 -18.22 -19.73 -5.93
N ILE A 515 -18.44 -21.04 -5.92
CA ILE A 515 -18.85 -21.84 -7.09
C ILE A 515 -20.26 -21.53 -7.62
N PRO A 516 -21.31 -21.35 -6.79
CA PRO A 516 -22.64 -20.96 -7.26
C PRO A 516 -22.73 -19.49 -7.70
N ILE A 517 -21.71 -18.67 -7.41
CA ILE A 517 -21.80 -17.22 -7.58
C ILE A 517 -21.91 -16.77 -9.04
N PRO A 518 -21.17 -17.34 -10.01
CA PRO A 518 -21.33 -17.00 -11.42
C PRO A 518 -22.78 -17.01 -11.92
N ILE A 519 -23.52 -18.10 -11.67
CA ILE A 519 -24.92 -18.25 -12.12
C ILE A 519 -25.81 -17.19 -11.46
N LEU A 520 -25.67 -17.00 -10.14
CA LEU A 520 -26.42 -15.99 -9.40
C LEU A 520 -26.07 -14.56 -9.84
N ALA A 521 -24.80 -14.30 -10.15
CA ALA A 521 -24.29 -12.99 -10.53
C ALA A 521 -24.72 -12.63 -11.96
N ASP A 522 -24.66 -13.56 -12.91
CA ASP A 522 -25.19 -13.39 -14.26
C ASP A 522 -26.68 -13.03 -14.22
N ALA A 523 -27.49 -13.75 -13.43
CA ALA A 523 -28.91 -13.45 -13.25
C ALA A 523 -29.14 -12.10 -12.54
N ALA A 524 -28.28 -11.71 -11.60
CA ALA A 524 -28.35 -10.41 -10.94
C ALA A 524 -27.80 -9.25 -11.81
N GLY A 525 -27.18 -9.54 -12.96
CA GLY A 525 -26.53 -8.57 -13.84
C GLY A 525 -25.18 -8.04 -13.30
N VAL A 526 -24.48 -8.82 -12.47
CA VAL A 526 -23.22 -8.42 -11.82
C VAL A 526 -22.05 -9.13 -12.48
N MET A 527 -21.02 -8.39 -12.92
CA MET A 527 -19.78 -8.99 -13.44
C MET A 527 -19.09 -9.87 -12.37
N HIS A 528 -18.43 -10.94 -12.78
CA HIS A 528 -17.85 -11.92 -11.84
C HIS A 528 -16.66 -12.70 -12.44
N THR A 529 -15.85 -13.29 -11.56
CA THR A 529 -14.85 -14.32 -11.91
C THR A 529 -15.51 -15.69 -12.06
N ASN A 530 -14.80 -16.68 -12.61
CA ASN A 530 -15.31 -18.05 -12.81
C ASN A 530 -14.50 -19.07 -11.99
N PRO A 531 -14.72 -19.12 -10.67
CA PRO A 531 -13.94 -19.98 -9.79
C PRO A 531 -14.27 -21.47 -9.99
N THR A 532 -13.24 -22.30 -9.88
CA THR A 532 -13.33 -23.76 -9.86
C THR A 532 -12.55 -24.31 -8.67
N ILE A 533 -13.02 -25.41 -8.07
CA ILE A 533 -12.25 -26.11 -7.03
C ILE A 533 -11.47 -27.26 -7.66
N VAL A 534 -10.18 -27.31 -7.38
CA VAL A 534 -9.24 -28.29 -7.93
C VAL A 534 -8.40 -28.90 -6.81
N TRP A 535 -7.90 -30.12 -7.02
CA TRP A 535 -6.89 -30.72 -6.16
C TRP A 535 -5.51 -30.59 -6.81
N VAL A 536 -4.53 -30.08 -6.07
CA VAL A 536 -3.17 -29.88 -6.57
C VAL A 536 -2.29 -31.07 -6.17
N PRO A 537 -1.74 -31.83 -7.13
CA PRO A 537 -0.84 -32.96 -6.85
C PRO A 537 0.53 -32.48 -6.35
N ASP A 538 1.36 -33.40 -5.90
CA ASP A 538 2.77 -33.14 -5.61
C ASP A 538 3.62 -32.98 -6.89
N ASP A 539 3.31 -31.94 -7.66
CA ASP A 539 3.89 -31.67 -8.98
C ASP A 539 5.21 -30.88 -8.86
N PRO A 540 6.33 -31.43 -9.35
CA PRO A 540 7.63 -30.76 -9.31
C PRO A 540 7.72 -29.48 -10.15
N ARG A 541 6.82 -29.26 -11.11
CA ARG A 541 6.75 -28.01 -11.91
C ARG A 541 6.43 -26.79 -11.05
N PHE A 542 5.91 -26.96 -9.83
CA PHE A 542 5.79 -25.87 -8.86
C PHE A 542 7.12 -25.38 -8.26
N GLY A 543 8.24 -26.07 -8.55
CA GLY A 543 9.58 -25.65 -8.15
C GLY A 543 9.71 -25.36 -6.66
N ILE A 544 10.16 -24.16 -6.31
CA ILE A 544 10.32 -23.71 -4.91
C ILE A 544 9.01 -23.70 -4.10
N TYR A 545 7.85 -23.71 -4.78
CA TYR A 545 6.53 -23.66 -4.17
C TYR A 545 5.91 -25.05 -3.93
N ARG A 546 6.49 -26.12 -4.49
CA ARG A 546 5.95 -27.49 -4.47
C ARG A 546 5.45 -27.92 -3.08
N LYS A 547 6.29 -27.77 -2.04
CA LYS A 547 5.93 -28.16 -0.66
C LYS A 547 4.72 -27.41 -0.09
N GLU A 548 4.50 -26.17 -0.52
CA GLU A 548 3.36 -25.36 -0.07
C GLU A 548 2.09 -25.69 -0.85
N MET A 549 2.20 -26.06 -2.13
CA MET A 549 1.07 -26.26 -3.04
C MET A 549 0.57 -27.72 -3.11
N ALA A 550 1.44 -28.68 -2.86
CA ALA A 550 1.15 -30.10 -3.03
C ALA A 550 0.06 -30.64 -2.09
N ASN A 551 -0.69 -31.63 -2.58
CA ASN A 551 -1.65 -32.46 -1.85
C ASN A 551 -2.73 -31.66 -1.11
N GLY A 552 -3.28 -30.64 -1.77
CA GLY A 552 -4.29 -29.77 -1.18
C GLY A 552 -5.42 -29.38 -2.12
N VAL A 553 -6.50 -28.86 -1.54
CA VAL A 553 -7.65 -28.33 -2.27
C VAL A 553 -7.49 -26.83 -2.47
N PHE A 554 -7.61 -26.40 -3.71
CA PHE A 554 -7.39 -25.02 -4.15
C PHE A 554 -8.57 -24.52 -4.98
N LEU A 555 -8.78 -23.21 -4.95
CA LEU A 555 -9.63 -22.48 -5.88
C LEU A 555 -8.74 -21.94 -7.00
N PHE A 556 -9.13 -22.21 -8.24
CA PHE A 556 -8.52 -21.69 -9.45
C PHE A 556 -9.50 -20.77 -10.17
N GLU A 557 -9.10 -19.54 -10.43
CA GLU A 557 -9.94 -18.53 -11.10
C GLU A 557 -9.09 -17.56 -11.92
N GLU A 558 -9.73 -16.88 -12.86
CA GLU A 558 -9.05 -15.87 -13.64
C GLU A 558 -8.87 -14.56 -12.87
N ARG A 559 -7.72 -13.89 -13.03
CA ARG A 559 -7.46 -12.60 -12.40
C ARG A 559 -8.04 -11.47 -13.26
N PRO A 560 -8.95 -10.62 -12.74
CA PRO A 560 -9.46 -9.48 -13.49
C PRO A 560 -8.41 -8.35 -13.51
N ALA A 561 -7.45 -8.43 -14.42
CA ALA A 561 -6.38 -7.46 -14.60
C ALA A 561 -5.95 -7.39 -16.06
N GLY A 562 -5.46 -6.23 -16.50
CA GLY A 562 -4.96 -6.06 -17.85
C GLY A 562 -6.06 -6.17 -18.91
N ASN A 563 -5.74 -6.81 -20.04
CA ASN A 563 -6.70 -7.03 -21.12
C ASN A 563 -7.40 -8.38 -20.96
N ARG A 564 -8.72 -8.36 -20.75
CA ARG A 564 -9.57 -9.55 -20.67
C ARG A 564 -10.75 -9.49 -21.64
N GLY A 565 -10.49 -9.01 -22.85
CA GLY A 565 -11.48 -8.99 -23.94
C GLY A 565 -12.02 -10.38 -24.32
N ASP A 566 -11.34 -11.43 -23.85
CA ASP A 566 -11.71 -12.84 -24.03
C ASP A 566 -12.81 -13.33 -23.06
N ILE A 567 -13.07 -12.63 -21.95
CA ILE A 567 -14.02 -13.09 -20.93
C ILE A 567 -15.32 -12.29 -20.97
N ALA A 568 -16.44 -12.98 -21.18
CA ALA A 568 -17.77 -12.38 -21.22
C ALA A 568 -18.18 -11.82 -19.85
N SER A 569 -17.93 -12.54 -18.75
CA SER A 569 -18.29 -12.14 -17.38
C SER A 569 -17.53 -10.90 -16.86
N PHE A 570 -16.51 -10.43 -17.59
CA PHE A 570 -15.83 -9.15 -17.36
C PHE A 570 -16.26 -8.04 -18.34
N GLY A 571 -17.40 -8.24 -19.01
CA GLY A 571 -17.91 -7.35 -20.05
C GLY A 571 -17.00 -7.25 -21.28
N ARG A 572 -16.13 -8.24 -21.52
CA ARG A 572 -15.10 -8.22 -22.57
C ARG A 572 -14.22 -6.96 -22.54
N SER A 573 -13.90 -6.50 -21.34
CA SER A 573 -13.08 -5.31 -21.14
C SER A 573 -11.63 -5.51 -21.63
N LYS A 574 -11.17 -4.61 -22.51
CA LYS A 574 -9.77 -4.57 -22.95
C LYS A 574 -8.83 -3.96 -21.91
N LYS A 575 -9.37 -3.36 -20.84
CA LYS A 575 -8.60 -2.72 -19.78
C LYS A 575 -9.31 -2.84 -18.44
N ILE A 576 -8.75 -3.64 -17.53
CA ILE A 576 -9.21 -3.77 -16.16
C ILE A 576 -8.20 -3.13 -15.21
N VAL A 577 -8.68 -2.25 -14.33
CA VAL A 577 -7.87 -1.47 -13.39
C VAL A 577 -8.27 -1.70 -11.93
N SER A 578 -7.40 -1.31 -11.00
CA SER A 578 -7.65 -1.34 -9.55
C SER A 578 -8.55 -0.19 -9.10
N THR A 579 -9.15 -0.31 -7.92
CA THR A 579 -9.95 0.75 -7.30
C THR A 579 -9.16 2.04 -7.08
N THR A 580 -7.89 1.96 -6.66
CA THR A 580 -7.05 3.16 -6.52
C THR A 580 -6.90 3.90 -7.84
N LYS A 581 -6.66 3.18 -8.95
CA LYS A 581 -6.56 3.79 -10.28
C LYS A 581 -7.86 4.45 -10.71
N VAL A 582 -9.01 3.87 -10.37
CA VAL A 582 -10.32 4.52 -10.61
C VAL A 582 -10.42 5.79 -9.80
N ILE A 583 -10.16 5.75 -8.49
CA ILE A 583 -10.20 6.92 -7.61
C ILE A 583 -9.29 8.03 -8.16
N ASP A 584 -8.04 7.71 -8.46
CA ASP A 584 -7.07 8.65 -9.03
C ASP A 584 -7.60 9.24 -10.33
N LYS A 585 -8.07 8.42 -11.28
CA LYS A 585 -8.56 8.92 -12.57
C LYS A 585 -9.81 9.78 -12.45
N THR A 586 -10.77 9.39 -11.61
CA THR A 586 -12.00 10.17 -11.38
C THR A 586 -11.76 11.45 -10.58
N LEU A 587 -10.69 11.51 -9.79
CA LEU A 587 -10.27 12.75 -9.12
C LEU A 587 -9.43 13.63 -10.05
N GLU A 588 -8.64 13.06 -10.96
CA GLU A 588 -7.75 13.82 -11.86
C GLU A 588 -8.51 14.54 -12.98
N ASP A 589 -9.53 13.90 -13.57
CA ASP A 589 -10.10 14.31 -14.86
C ASP A 589 -11.60 14.00 -14.93
N HIS A 590 -12.40 14.97 -15.40
CA HIS A 590 -13.84 14.82 -15.57
C HIS A 590 -14.24 13.90 -16.74
N GLU A 591 -13.30 13.51 -17.61
CA GLU A 591 -13.53 12.53 -18.68
C GLU A 591 -13.61 11.07 -18.16
N HIS A 592 -13.60 10.88 -16.84
CA HIS A 592 -13.63 9.59 -16.15
C HIS A 592 -14.81 9.52 -15.17
N LYS A 593 -15.61 8.45 -15.25
CA LYS A 593 -16.74 8.24 -14.33
C LYS A 593 -16.96 6.78 -13.96
N VAL A 594 -17.60 6.56 -12.82
CA VAL A 594 -18.07 5.25 -12.37
C VAL A 594 -19.55 5.12 -12.69
N ASP A 595 -19.98 3.94 -13.16
CA ASP A 595 -21.40 3.61 -13.21
C ASP A 595 -21.89 3.24 -11.81
N GLN A 596 -22.50 4.21 -11.12
CA GLN A 596 -22.92 4.04 -9.73
C GLN A 596 -24.12 3.08 -9.58
N ASN A 597 -24.94 2.91 -10.62
CA ASN A 597 -26.06 1.96 -10.60
C ASN A 597 -25.53 0.52 -10.61
N GLU A 598 -24.51 0.24 -11.41
CA GLU A 598 -23.82 -1.06 -11.40
C GLU A 598 -23.14 -1.35 -10.05
N VAL A 599 -22.66 -0.31 -9.36
CA VAL A 599 -22.16 -0.45 -7.98
C VAL A 599 -23.30 -0.79 -7.02
N VAL A 600 -24.43 -0.06 -7.07
CA VAL A 600 -25.62 -0.37 -6.25
C VAL A 600 -26.05 -1.82 -6.47
N ARG A 601 -26.15 -2.28 -7.73
CA ARG A 601 -26.49 -3.65 -8.12
C ARG A 601 -25.54 -4.67 -7.48
N ALA A 602 -24.23 -4.49 -7.62
CA ALA A 602 -23.24 -5.38 -7.03
C ALA A 602 -23.34 -5.44 -5.50
N ARG A 603 -23.64 -4.31 -4.84
CA ARG A 603 -23.77 -4.24 -3.38
C ARG A 603 -25.09 -4.84 -2.87
N LEU A 604 -26.19 -4.72 -3.62
CA LEU A 604 -27.43 -5.44 -3.33
C LEU A 604 -27.26 -6.96 -3.49
N PHE A 605 -26.50 -7.38 -4.48
CA PHE A 605 -26.13 -8.77 -4.65
C PHE A 605 -25.27 -9.29 -3.49
N ASP A 606 -24.31 -8.50 -2.99
CA ASP A 606 -23.54 -8.83 -1.77
C ASP A 606 -24.45 -9.02 -0.55
N MET A 607 -25.50 -8.20 -0.40
CA MET A 607 -26.49 -8.38 0.66
C MET A 607 -27.24 -9.70 0.50
N LEU A 608 -27.67 -10.04 -0.71
CA LEU A 608 -28.41 -11.27 -0.99
C LEU A 608 -27.61 -12.51 -0.55
N ILE A 609 -26.35 -12.61 -0.95
CA ILE A 609 -25.49 -13.78 -0.68
C ILE A 609 -24.77 -13.74 0.68
N ASN A 610 -24.94 -12.66 1.45
CA ASN A 610 -24.31 -12.44 2.75
C ASN A 610 -22.77 -12.38 2.71
N ASP A 611 -22.24 -11.65 1.73
CA ASP A 611 -20.80 -11.44 1.66
C ASP A 611 -20.39 -10.17 2.42
N TRP A 612 -19.86 -10.39 3.62
CA TRP A 612 -19.54 -9.33 4.57
C TRP A 612 -18.16 -8.69 4.33
N ASP A 613 -17.28 -9.30 3.52
CA ASP A 613 -15.87 -8.93 3.45
C ASP A 613 -15.50 -8.10 2.23
N ARG A 614 -16.21 -6.99 2.05
CA ARG A 614 -16.03 -6.09 0.90
C ARG A 614 -15.20 -4.87 1.26
N HIS A 615 -13.94 -4.86 0.82
CA HIS A 615 -13.03 -3.71 0.89
C HIS A 615 -12.49 -3.37 -0.51
N ASP A 616 -11.83 -2.21 -0.67
CA ASP A 616 -11.43 -1.65 -1.97
C ASP A 616 -10.66 -2.63 -2.88
N ASP A 617 -9.91 -3.56 -2.29
CA ASP A 617 -9.12 -4.54 -3.03
C ASP A 617 -9.97 -5.66 -3.66
N GLN A 618 -11.15 -5.95 -3.10
CA GLN A 618 -12.08 -6.95 -3.62
C GLN A 618 -12.85 -6.50 -4.87
N TRP A 619 -12.44 -5.37 -5.44
CA TRP A 619 -13.00 -4.81 -6.64
C TRP A 619 -11.94 -4.64 -7.71
N ARG A 620 -12.36 -4.96 -8.92
CA ARG A 620 -11.71 -4.60 -10.18
C ARG A 620 -12.68 -3.81 -11.03
N TRP A 621 -12.15 -3.12 -12.03
CA TRP A 621 -12.98 -2.20 -12.80
C TRP A 621 -12.75 -2.39 -14.28
N ALA A 622 -13.77 -2.92 -14.97
CA ALA A 622 -13.84 -2.91 -16.42
C ALA A 622 -13.91 -1.46 -16.91
N SER A 623 -13.07 -1.10 -17.87
CA SER A 623 -13.03 0.26 -18.42
C SER A 623 -13.58 0.27 -19.84
N PHE A 624 -14.59 1.11 -20.08
CA PHE A 624 -15.21 1.28 -21.39
C PHE A 624 -15.05 2.73 -21.84
N LYS A 625 -14.34 2.92 -22.96
CA LYS A 625 -14.16 4.26 -23.55
C LYS A 625 -15.17 4.47 -24.67
N LYS A 626 -15.97 5.52 -24.56
CA LYS A 626 -16.87 6.01 -25.60
C LYS A 626 -16.59 7.50 -25.82
N ASP A 627 -16.22 7.86 -27.04
CA ASP A 627 -15.70 9.19 -27.38
C ASP A 627 -14.51 9.57 -26.47
N LYS A 628 -14.71 10.57 -25.61
CA LYS A 628 -13.73 10.99 -24.61
C LYS A 628 -13.95 10.37 -23.24
N MET A 629 -15.20 10.01 -22.93
CA MET A 629 -15.58 9.48 -21.63
C MET A 629 -15.14 8.04 -21.42
N THR A 630 -14.48 7.79 -20.30
CA THR A 630 -14.18 6.45 -19.79
C THR A 630 -15.12 6.12 -18.64
N THR A 631 -15.96 5.10 -18.82
CA THR A 631 -16.85 4.59 -17.77
C THR A 631 -16.27 3.33 -17.14
N TYR A 632 -16.29 3.28 -15.81
CA TYR A 632 -15.82 2.15 -15.01
C TYR A 632 -17.01 1.35 -14.44
N ILE A 633 -17.00 0.03 -14.67
CA ILE A 633 -18.01 -0.90 -14.15
C ILE A 633 -17.32 -1.89 -13.20
N PRO A 634 -17.86 -2.13 -11.99
CA PRO A 634 -17.21 -2.99 -11.00
C PRO A 634 -17.26 -4.47 -11.39
N ILE A 635 -16.14 -5.16 -11.19
CA ILE A 635 -15.96 -6.61 -11.20
C ILE A 635 -15.57 -7.01 -9.78
N PRO A 636 -16.54 -7.39 -8.93
CA PRO A 636 -16.26 -8.05 -7.67
C PRO A 636 -15.42 -9.33 -7.86
N ARG A 637 -14.50 -9.59 -6.94
CA ARG A 637 -13.73 -10.84 -6.86
C ARG A 637 -13.73 -11.39 -5.44
N ASP A 638 -13.16 -12.58 -5.25
CA ASP A 638 -12.98 -13.24 -3.95
C ASP A 638 -14.27 -13.41 -3.14
N ARG A 639 -15.17 -14.24 -3.67
CA ARG A 639 -16.49 -14.50 -3.09
C ARG A 639 -16.48 -15.61 -2.03
N ASP A 640 -15.37 -15.79 -1.32
CA ASP A 640 -15.17 -16.91 -0.39
C ASP A 640 -15.88 -16.74 0.98
N GLN A 641 -16.41 -15.55 1.24
CA GLN A 641 -17.23 -15.25 2.43
C GLN A 641 -18.74 -15.27 2.15
N ALA A 642 -19.18 -15.62 0.95
CA ALA A 642 -20.61 -15.85 0.70
C ALA A 642 -21.13 -16.99 1.58
N PHE A 643 -22.39 -16.87 2.02
CA PHE A 643 -23.06 -17.82 2.92
C PHE A 643 -22.36 -18.06 4.28
N PHE A 644 -21.50 -17.12 4.73
CA PHE A 644 -20.79 -17.23 6.01
C PHE A 644 -21.74 -17.43 7.19
N LEU A 645 -21.52 -18.44 8.03
CA LEU A 645 -22.30 -18.68 9.25
C LEU A 645 -21.69 -18.01 10.47
N SER A 646 -22.45 -17.87 11.55
CA SER A 646 -21.87 -17.43 12.82
C SER A 646 -22.61 -18.06 14.00
N GLU A 647 -22.32 -19.34 14.23
CA GLU A 647 -22.95 -20.13 15.27
C GLU A 647 -22.10 -20.24 16.54
N GLY A 648 -22.73 -20.67 17.64
CA GLY A 648 -22.08 -20.89 18.92
C GLY A 648 -22.08 -19.67 19.83
N VAL A 649 -21.99 -19.94 21.14
CA VAL A 649 -22.15 -18.92 22.18
C VAL A 649 -21.08 -17.82 22.07
N LEU A 650 -19.82 -18.20 21.80
CA LEU A 650 -18.73 -17.23 21.72
C LEU A 650 -18.88 -16.34 20.49
N MET A 651 -19.19 -16.94 19.33
CA MET A 651 -19.38 -16.17 18.10
C MET A 651 -20.59 -15.24 18.21
N GLY A 652 -21.72 -15.71 18.75
CA GLY A 652 -22.91 -14.89 19.00
C GLY A 652 -22.65 -13.65 19.87
N LEU A 653 -21.70 -13.73 20.82
CA LEU A 653 -21.26 -12.58 21.60
C LEU A 653 -20.37 -11.62 20.78
N THR A 654 -19.52 -12.16 19.88
CA THR A 654 -18.64 -11.34 19.02
C THR A 654 -19.37 -10.66 17.85
N THR A 655 -20.44 -11.26 17.34
CA THR A 655 -21.26 -10.75 16.23
C THR A 655 -22.32 -9.75 16.68
N HIS A 656 -22.47 -9.56 17.99
CA HIS A 656 -23.35 -8.54 18.55
C HIS A 656 -22.91 -7.13 18.12
N PHE A 657 -23.83 -6.16 18.18
CA PHE A 657 -23.62 -4.84 17.59
C PHE A 657 -22.49 -3.99 18.21
N TRP A 658 -21.95 -4.38 19.37
CA TRP A 658 -20.94 -3.61 20.09
C TRP A 658 -19.46 -4.04 19.84
N PRO A 659 -19.08 -5.34 19.84
CA PRO A 659 -17.68 -5.73 19.62
C PRO A 659 -17.24 -5.67 18.15
N THR A 660 -17.88 -6.44 17.25
CA THR A 660 -17.51 -6.53 15.83
C THR A 660 -18.74 -6.72 14.93
N ARG A 661 -19.50 -5.63 14.74
CA ARG A 661 -20.76 -5.55 13.94
C ARG A 661 -20.69 -6.14 12.52
N LYS A 662 -19.48 -6.29 11.95
CA LYS A 662 -19.21 -6.78 10.58
C LYS A 662 -19.47 -8.27 10.38
N PHE A 663 -19.30 -9.09 11.41
CA PHE A 663 -19.46 -10.54 11.29
C PHE A 663 -20.95 -10.87 11.44
N GLN A 664 -21.67 -10.91 10.32
CA GLN A 664 -23.09 -11.27 10.26
C GLN A 664 -23.24 -12.67 9.66
N GLY A 665 -23.92 -13.56 10.38
CA GLY A 665 -24.21 -14.90 9.89
C GLY A 665 -25.29 -14.92 8.81
N PHE A 666 -25.18 -15.85 7.88
CA PHE A 666 -26.13 -16.07 6.81
C PHE A 666 -27.38 -16.73 7.37
N ASP A 667 -28.46 -15.95 7.43
CA ASP A 667 -29.75 -16.37 7.95
C ASP A 667 -30.88 -15.98 7.00
N TYR A 668 -32.09 -16.47 7.27
CA TYR A 668 -33.30 -16.20 6.49
C TYR A 668 -33.63 -14.70 6.38
N THR A 669 -33.13 -13.89 7.32
CA THR A 669 -33.25 -12.44 7.29
C THR A 669 -31.93 -11.76 7.63
N ILE A 670 -31.78 -10.49 7.24
CA ILE A 670 -30.64 -9.65 7.64
C ILE A 670 -31.05 -8.80 8.83
N SER A 671 -30.52 -9.14 10.01
CA SER A 671 -30.81 -8.41 11.25
C SER A 671 -30.15 -7.03 11.30
N ASP A 672 -28.97 -6.89 10.69
CA ASP A 672 -28.18 -5.66 10.70
C ASP A 672 -27.48 -5.41 9.36
N VAL A 673 -28.18 -4.77 8.43
CA VAL A 673 -27.67 -4.45 7.08
C VAL A 673 -26.42 -3.57 7.15
N LYS A 674 -26.39 -2.59 8.06
CA LYS A 674 -25.24 -1.68 8.25
C LYS A 674 -24.02 -2.42 8.79
N GLY A 675 -24.26 -3.46 9.59
CA GLY A 675 -23.23 -4.38 10.05
C GLY A 675 -22.64 -5.19 8.92
N LEU A 676 -23.50 -5.87 8.15
CA LEU A 676 -23.09 -6.66 6.98
C LEU A 676 -22.25 -5.83 5.99
N MET A 677 -22.64 -4.58 5.76
CA MET A 677 -21.95 -3.69 4.81
C MET A 677 -20.80 -2.87 5.42
N PHE A 678 -20.40 -3.15 6.66
CA PHE A 678 -19.45 -2.32 7.42
C PHE A 678 -18.07 -2.20 6.77
N ASN A 679 -17.56 -3.26 6.13
CA ASN A 679 -16.25 -3.23 5.48
C ASN A 679 -16.24 -2.27 4.28
N GLY A 680 -17.36 -2.22 3.53
CA GLY A 680 -17.53 -1.39 2.32
C GLY A 680 -17.88 0.07 2.58
N LYS A 681 -18.03 0.50 3.84
CA LYS A 681 -18.53 1.85 4.20
C LYS A 681 -17.87 3.05 3.50
N HIS A 682 -16.59 2.94 3.14
CA HIS A 682 -15.85 4.00 2.41
C HIS A 682 -16.05 3.88 0.90
N PHE A 683 -16.02 2.65 0.39
CA PHE A 683 -16.34 2.31 -0.99
C PHE A 683 -17.75 2.80 -1.36
N ASP A 684 -18.75 2.38 -0.59
CA ASP A 684 -20.16 2.68 -0.83
C ASP A 684 -20.41 4.20 -0.84
N ARG A 685 -19.78 4.95 0.07
CA ARG A 685 -19.90 6.42 0.12
C ARG A 685 -19.25 7.14 -1.05
N SER A 686 -18.29 6.51 -1.72
CA SER A 686 -17.56 7.11 -2.84
C SER A 686 -18.25 6.85 -4.17
N PHE A 687 -18.97 5.72 -4.28
CA PHE A 687 -19.43 5.20 -5.56
C PHE A 687 -20.95 4.98 -5.64
N MET A 688 -21.70 5.37 -4.61
CA MET A 688 -23.17 5.23 -4.55
C MET A 688 -23.83 6.52 -4.02
N SER A 689 -23.25 7.67 -4.32
CA SER A 689 -23.72 8.99 -3.88
C SER A 689 -24.77 9.60 -4.80
N GLU A 690 -24.86 9.19 -6.07
CA GLU A 690 -25.78 9.75 -7.06
C GLU A 690 -27.16 9.05 -7.10
N PRO A 691 -27.25 7.71 -7.11
CA PRO A 691 -28.55 7.03 -7.24
C PRO A 691 -29.53 7.38 -6.10
N ASN A 692 -30.78 7.65 -6.45
CA ASN A 692 -31.87 7.92 -5.49
C ASN A 692 -32.57 6.62 -5.04
N LEU A 693 -33.61 6.73 -4.19
CA LEU A 693 -34.28 5.54 -3.67
C LEU A 693 -35.01 4.78 -4.79
N GLU A 694 -35.56 5.48 -5.77
CA GLU A 694 -36.26 4.91 -6.90
C GLU A 694 -35.32 4.06 -7.78
N ASP A 695 -34.09 4.54 -8.04
CA ASP A 695 -33.05 3.79 -8.74
C ASP A 695 -32.73 2.48 -8.01
N TRP A 696 -32.56 2.55 -6.68
CA TRP A 696 -32.31 1.37 -5.86
C TRP A 696 -33.46 0.36 -5.93
N GLN A 697 -34.70 0.81 -5.80
CA GLN A 697 -35.86 -0.07 -5.85
C GLN A 697 -36.07 -0.68 -7.25
N SER A 698 -35.73 0.06 -8.30
CA SER A 698 -35.72 -0.47 -9.67
C SER A 698 -34.70 -1.60 -9.82
N ILE A 699 -33.48 -1.43 -9.32
CA ILE A 699 -32.44 -2.46 -9.34
C ILE A 699 -32.83 -3.67 -8.49
N VAL A 700 -33.43 -3.45 -7.32
CA VAL A 700 -33.96 -4.54 -6.48
C VAL A 700 -35.00 -5.34 -7.25
N THR A 701 -35.95 -4.67 -7.91
CA THR A 701 -37.02 -5.33 -8.66
C THR A 701 -36.43 -6.20 -9.78
N ASP A 702 -35.46 -5.68 -10.50
CA ASP A 702 -34.75 -6.41 -11.57
C ASP A 702 -34.03 -7.66 -11.03
N ILE A 703 -33.30 -7.54 -9.90
CA ILE A 703 -32.68 -8.69 -9.22
C ILE A 703 -33.74 -9.71 -8.78
N GLN A 704 -34.85 -9.27 -8.19
CA GLN A 704 -35.92 -10.15 -7.73
C GLN A 704 -36.60 -10.91 -8.87
N GLN A 705 -36.72 -10.30 -10.04
CA GLN A 705 -37.33 -10.90 -11.22
C GLN A 705 -36.41 -11.90 -11.92
N ASN A 706 -35.11 -11.62 -11.97
CA ASN A 706 -34.16 -12.45 -12.73
C ASN A 706 -33.49 -13.55 -11.89
N VAL A 707 -33.29 -13.34 -10.59
CA VAL A 707 -32.77 -14.38 -9.67
C VAL A 707 -33.93 -15.27 -9.22
N THR A 708 -34.49 -16.06 -10.14
CA THR A 708 -35.66 -16.90 -9.90
C THR A 708 -35.35 -18.07 -8.95
N ASP A 709 -36.40 -18.80 -8.54
CA ASP A 709 -36.24 -19.99 -7.72
C ASP A 709 -35.43 -21.08 -8.46
N GLU A 710 -35.64 -21.19 -9.77
CA GLU A 710 -34.91 -22.11 -10.66
C GLU A 710 -33.44 -21.72 -10.76
N VAL A 711 -33.13 -20.42 -10.93
CA VAL A 711 -31.75 -19.92 -10.95
C VAL A 711 -31.05 -20.20 -9.62
N ILE A 712 -31.73 -19.97 -8.49
CA ILE A 712 -31.19 -20.27 -7.17
C ILE A 712 -30.89 -21.77 -7.04
N HIS A 713 -31.81 -22.62 -7.48
CA HIS A 713 -31.64 -24.06 -7.44
C HIS A 713 -30.48 -24.52 -8.34
N GLU A 714 -30.44 -24.09 -9.59
CA GLU A 714 -29.36 -24.39 -10.55
C GLU A 714 -27.99 -23.97 -10.02
N ALA A 715 -27.91 -22.77 -9.43
CA ALA A 715 -26.68 -22.29 -8.83
C ALA A 715 -26.22 -23.22 -7.70
N ILE A 716 -27.10 -23.57 -6.76
CA ILE A 716 -26.73 -24.38 -5.60
C ILE A 716 -26.46 -25.86 -5.97
N LEU A 717 -27.05 -26.36 -7.05
CA LEU A 717 -26.74 -27.68 -7.62
C LEU A 717 -25.29 -27.80 -8.16
N THR A 718 -24.56 -26.70 -8.30
CA THR A 718 -23.12 -26.74 -8.64
C THR A 718 -22.25 -27.26 -7.50
N PHE A 719 -22.77 -27.36 -6.27
CA PHE A 719 -22.09 -28.06 -5.20
C PHE A 719 -21.95 -29.55 -5.51
N PRO A 720 -20.89 -30.22 -5.00
CA PRO A 720 -20.87 -31.68 -5.03
C PRO A 720 -22.13 -32.27 -4.38
N GLU A 721 -22.66 -33.37 -4.92
CA GLU A 721 -23.95 -33.96 -4.53
C GLU A 721 -24.10 -34.14 -3.00
N ASN A 722 -23.08 -34.71 -2.36
CA ASN A 722 -23.09 -34.90 -0.91
C ASN A 722 -23.03 -33.60 -0.09
N ILE A 723 -22.53 -32.52 -0.67
CA ILE A 723 -22.57 -31.18 -0.07
C ILE A 723 -23.94 -30.55 -0.26
N TYR A 724 -24.53 -30.70 -1.46
CA TYR A 724 -25.90 -30.27 -1.72
C TYR A 724 -26.89 -30.89 -0.72
N ASP A 725 -26.81 -32.21 -0.52
CA ASP A 725 -27.66 -32.93 0.42
C ASP A 725 -27.49 -32.45 1.87
N SER A 726 -26.28 -31.99 2.22
CA SER A 726 -25.98 -31.54 3.58
C SER A 726 -26.42 -30.11 3.87
N THR A 727 -26.29 -29.18 2.91
CA THR A 727 -26.48 -27.73 3.17
C THR A 727 -27.25 -26.99 2.08
N GLY A 728 -27.40 -27.56 0.88
CA GLY A 728 -27.95 -26.90 -0.30
C GLY A 728 -29.36 -26.37 -0.07
N ILE A 729 -30.29 -27.24 0.36
CA ILE A 729 -31.70 -26.88 0.58
C ILE A 729 -31.85 -25.71 1.57
N VAL A 730 -31.04 -25.69 2.63
CA VAL A 730 -31.08 -24.61 3.63
C VAL A 730 -30.57 -23.30 3.02
N ILE A 731 -29.51 -23.36 2.21
CA ILE A 731 -28.96 -22.18 1.53
C ILE A 731 -29.97 -21.62 0.51
N GLU A 732 -30.61 -22.48 -0.29
CA GLU A 732 -31.65 -22.08 -1.24
C GLU A 732 -32.80 -21.35 -0.55
N ASN A 733 -33.34 -21.91 0.53
CA ASN A 733 -34.47 -21.31 1.25
C ASN A 733 -34.09 -19.95 1.87
N LYS A 734 -32.86 -19.82 2.39
CA LYS A 734 -32.35 -18.53 2.88
C LYS A 734 -32.20 -17.52 1.73
N LEU A 735 -31.66 -17.91 0.57
CA LEU A 735 -31.55 -17.03 -0.59
C LEU A 735 -32.92 -16.54 -1.07
N LYS A 736 -33.91 -17.44 -1.19
CA LYS A 736 -35.28 -17.09 -1.60
C LYS A 736 -35.91 -16.06 -0.66
N LEU A 737 -35.85 -16.30 0.65
CA LEU A 737 -36.40 -15.37 1.65
C LEU A 737 -35.67 -14.02 1.67
N ARG A 738 -34.34 -14.01 1.49
CA ARG A 738 -33.57 -12.76 1.41
C ARG A 738 -33.85 -11.98 0.14
N ARG A 739 -33.94 -12.65 -1.02
CA ARG A 739 -34.35 -12.06 -2.30
C ARG A 739 -35.71 -11.40 -2.15
N ASN A 740 -36.69 -12.11 -1.58
CA ASN A 740 -38.05 -11.59 -1.41
C ASN A 740 -38.11 -10.34 -0.51
N ASN A 741 -37.19 -10.20 0.46
CA ASN A 741 -37.11 -9.05 1.37
C ASN A 741 -36.05 -8.00 0.97
N LEU A 742 -35.43 -8.13 -0.21
CA LEU A 742 -34.28 -7.30 -0.60
C LEU A 742 -34.62 -5.81 -0.65
N ASN A 743 -35.86 -5.45 -0.98
CA ASN A 743 -36.39 -4.09 -0.98
C ASN A 743 -36.28 -3.41 0.40
N VAL A 744 -36.57 -4.15 1.48
CA VAL A 744 -36.49 -3.65 2.86
C VAL A 744 -35.04 -3.38 3.25
N TYR A 745 -34.13 -4.29 2.89
CA TYR A 745 -32.71 -4.14 3.19
C TYR A 745 -32.06 -3.01 2.40
N ALA A 746 -32.44 -2.89 1.12
CA ALA A 746 -32.03 -1.80 0.24
C ALA A 746 -32.41 -0.43 0.82
N GLU A 747 -33.66 -0.28 1.27
CA GLU A 747 -34.13 0.98 1.84
C GLU A 747 -33.41 1.33 3.15
N ASP A 748 -33.24 0.40 4.09
CA ASP A 748 -32.53 0.66 5.36
C ASP A 748 -31.09 1.13 5.11
N TYR A 749 -30.41 0.53 4.12
CA TYR A 749 -29.04 0.89 3.79
C TYR A 749 -28.94 2.21 3.03
N TYR A 750 -29.81 2.44 2.04
CA TYR A 750 -29.92 3.71 1.33
C TYR A 750 -30.13 4.86 2.32
N ARG A 751 -31.11 4.74 3.24
CA ARG A 751 -31.39 5.75 4.26
C ARG A 751 -30.20 5.98 5.20
N PHE A 752 -29.33 4.99 5.38
CA PHE A 752 -28.09 5.15 6.14
C PHE A 752 -27.01 5.93 5.37
N LEU A 753 -26.81 5.63 4.09
CA LEU A 753 -25.86 6.34 3.24
C LEU A 753 -26.30 7.78 2.97
N SER A 754 -27.58 8.00 2.69
CA SER A 754 -28.16 9.30 2.34
C SER A 754 -28.19 10.32 3.48
N LYS A 755 -27.93 9.91 4.73
CA LYS A 755 -27.87 10.86 5.87
C LYS A 755 -26.80 11.93 5.70
N THR A 756 -25.67 11.57 5.13
CA THR A 756 -24.55 12.48 4.87
C THR A 756 -23.86 12.05 3.59
N VAL A 757 -23.89 12.93 2.60
CA VAL A 757 -23.40 12.63 1.25
C VAL A 757 -22.32 13.64 0.86
N ASP A 758 -21.21 13.10 0.36
CA ASP A 758 -20.13 13.88 -0.22
C ASP A 758 -20.32 13.87 -1.74
N VAL A 759 -20.37 15.05 -2.35
CA VAL A 759 -20.39 15.28 -3.80
C VAL A 759 -19.02 15.88 -4.16
N VAL A 760 -18.22 15.11 -4.89
CA VAL A 760 -16.80 15.38 -5.08
C VAL A 760 -16.54 15.74 -6.54
N GLY A 761 -15.91 16.89 -6.77
CA GLY A 761 -15.40 17.32 -8.07
C GLY A 761 -14.07 16.67 -8.42
N THR A 762 -13.32 17.30 -9.33
CA THR A 762 -12.05 16.80 -9.83
C THR A 762 -10.92 17.81 -9.59
N GLU A 763 -9.69 17.49 -10.01
CA GLU A 763 -8.59 18.46 -10.03
C GLU A 763 -8.73 19.48 -11.18
N GLU A 764 -9.67 19.26 -12.10
CA GLU A 764 -10.10 20.24 -13.11
C GLU A 764 -11.17 21.21 -12.57
N ARG A 765 -11.87 21.92 -13.46
CA ARG A 765 -12.81 22.98 -13.07
C ARG A 765 -14.25 22.49 -13.18
N GLU A 766 -15.03 22.70 -12.13
CA GLU A 766 -16.45 22.38 -12.10
C GLU A 766 -17.36 23.57 -11.73
N LEU A 767 -18.61 23.47 -12.16
CA LEU A 767 -19.73 24.30 -11.72
C LEU A 767 -20.67 23.43 -10.87
N PHE A 768 -20.75 23.75 -9.57
CA PHE A 768 -21.72 23.20 -8.65
C PHE A 768 -22.93 24.13 -8.57
N VAL A 769 -24.10 23.62 -8.93
CA VAL A 769 -25.38 24.32 -8.81
C VAL A 769 -26.18 23.65 -7.70
N VAL A 770 -26.59 24.43 -6.70
CA VAL A 770 -27.40 23.99 -5.57
C VAL A 770 -28.68 24.79 -5.56
N GLU A 771 -29.82 24.12 -5.66
CA GLU A 771 -31.14 24.75 -5.68
C GLU A 771 -31.95 24.27 -4.47
N ARG A 772 -32.25 25.19 -3.56
CA ARG A 772 -33.12 24.94 -2.41
C ARG A 772 -34.58 25.05 -2.83
N GLN A 773 -35.39 24.08 -2.42
CA GLN A 773 -36.82 24.06 -2.69
C GLN A 773 -37.65 24.44 -1.46
N GLU A 774 -38.92 24.83 -1.67
CA GLU A 774 -39.79 25.32 -0.60
C GLU A 774 -40.06 24.27 0.48
N ASP A 775 -40.19 23.01 0.08
CA ASP A 775 -40.44 21.84 0.94
C ASP A 775 -39.22 21.43 1.79
N GLY A 776 -38.05 21.99 1.49
CA GLY A 776 -36.79 21.76 2.18
C GLY A 776 -35.83 20.82 1.45
N ASN A 777 -36.25 20.21 0.33
CA ASN A 777 -35.37 19.43 -0.53
C ASN A 777 -34.29 20.31 -1.16
N THR A 778 -33.25 19.67 -1.68
CA THR A 778 -32.14 20.38 -2.32
C THR A 778 -31.67 19.62 -3.55
N GLN A 779 -31.79 20.23 -4.73
CA GLN A 779 -31.22 19.72 -5.96
C GLN A 779 -29.75 20.12 -6.04
N VAL A 780 -28.88 19.16 -6.36
CA VAL A 780 -27.46 19.42 -6.60
C VAL A 780 -27.10 18.88 -7.97
N THR A 781 -26.52 19.74 -8.81
CA THR A 781 -26.04 19.38 -10.13
C THR A 781 -24.61 19.86 -10.31
N VAL A 782 -23.74 19.01 -10.86
CA VAL A 782 -22.33 19.34 -11.12
C VAL A 782 -22.07 19.25 -12.61
N TYR A 783 -21.42 20.27 -13.16
CA TYR A 783 -21.02 20.32 -14.56
C TYR A 783 -19.52 20.51 -14.70
N ALA A 784 -18.92 19.87 -15.70
CA ALA A 784 -17.58 20.18 -16.15
C ALA A 784 -17.51 21.58 -16.77
N LEU A 785 -16.46 22.35 -16.47
CA LEU A 785 -16.17 23.64 -17.10
C LEU A 785 -14.98 23.57 -18.05
N SER A 786 -15.09 24.24 -19.19
CA SER A 786 -13.97 24.42 -20.12
C SER A 786 -12.91 25.39 -19.57
N ASN A 787 -11.64 25.08 -19.84
CA ASN A 787 -10.50 25.99 -19.60
C ASN A 787 -10.58 27.29 -20.42
N LYS A 788 -11.27 27.28 -21.57
CA LYS A 788 -11.63 28.50 -22.32
C LYS A 788 -12.90 29.11 -21.72
N LYS A 789 -12.80 30.35 -21.23
CA LYS A 789 -13.81 31.18 -20.52
C LYS A 789 -15.23 30.58 -20.47
N GLY A 790 -15.53 29.84 -19.40
CA GLY A 790 -16.88 29.68 -18.86
C GLY A 790 -17.86 28.80 -19.64
N LYS A 791 -17.44 28.10 -20.70
CA LYS A 791 -18.35 27.18 -21.41
C LYS A 791 -18.61 25.94 -20.54
N VAL A 792 -19.86 25.76 -20.15
CA VAL A 792 -20.38 24.53 -19.51
C VAL A 792 -20.28 23.38 -20.51
N LYS A 793 -19.68 22.27 -20.10
CA LYS A 793 -19.55 21.04 -20.90
C LYS A 793 -20.65 20.05 -20.50
N GLU A 794 -20.27 18.90 -19.95
CA GLU A 794 -21.12 17.78 -19.61
C GLU A 794 -21.56 17.82 -18.14
N GLN A 795 -22.72 17.25 -17.86
CA GLN A 795 -23.18 17.02 -16.49
C GLN A 795 -22.45 15.80 -15.92
N LEU A 796 -21.80 16.00 -14.78
CA LEU A 796 -21.01 14.98 -14.08
C LEU A 796 -21.80 14.30 -12.97
N TYR A 797 -22.76 15.01 -12.38
CA TYR A 797 -23.57 14.53 -11.26
C TYR A 797 -24.91 15.26 -11.21
N SER A 798 -26.00 14.57 -10.89
CA SER A 798 -27.28 15.19 -10.54
C SER A 798 -28.06 14.37 -9.54
N ARG A 799 -28.47 14.99 -8.42
CA ARG A 799 -29.35 14.35 -7.45
C ARG A 799 -30.23 15.36 -6.71
N GLU A 800 -31.49 14.99 -6.54
CA GLU A 800 -32.39 15.65 -5.61
C GLU A 800 -32.28 14.99 -4.23
N PHE A 801 -31.85 15.75 -3.22
CA PHE A 801 -31.78 15.27 -1.85
C PHE A 801 -33.05 15.63 -1.09
N LYS A 802 -33.69 14.60 -0.52
CA LYS A 802 -34.89 14.75 0.32
C LYS A 802 -34.53 15.16 1.75
N TYR A 803 -35.26 16.12 2.31
CA TYR A 803 -34.96 16.73 3.62
C TYR A 803 -35.11 15.78 4.82
N ASP A 804 -36.10 14.91 4.77
CA ASP A 804 -36.37 13.89 5.76
C ASP A 804 -35.27 12.82 5.81
N GLU A 805 -34.68 12.49 4.65
CA GLU A 805 -33.60 11.51 4.47
C GLU A 805 -32.21 12.09 4.79
N THR A 806 -31.92 13.28 4.26
CA THR A 806 -30.57 13.85 4.20
C THR A 806 -30.37 14.93 5.26
N LYS A 807 -29.28 14.85 6.04
CA LYS A 807 -28.96 15.85 7.07
C LYS A 807 -27.84 16.80 6.65
N GLU A 808 -26.94 16.34 5.79
CA GLU A 808 -25.78 17.11 5.37
C GLU A 808 -25.32 16.70 3.96
N ILE A 809 -25.09 17.70 3.10
CA ILE A 809 -24.45 17.57 1.79
C ILE A 809 -23.11 18.30 1.87
N ARG A 810 -22.04 17.67 1.38
CA ARG A 810 -20.69 18.27 1.33
C ARG A 810 -20.21 18.32 -0.11
N LEU A 811 -19.92 19.51 -0.60
CA LEU A 811 -19.43 19.75 -1.96
C LEU A 811 -17.93 19.99 -1.87
N TYR A 812 -17.12 19.23 -2.62
CA TYR A 812 -15.67 19.35 -2.64
C TYR A 812 -15.17 19.76 -4.03
N GLY A 813 -14.49 20.91 -4.14
CA GLY A 813 -13.87 21.37 -5.40
C GLY A 813 -12.45 20.82 -5.65
N ILE A 814 -11.81 20.21 -4.65
CA ILE A 814 -10.51 19.52 -4.75
C ILE A 814 -9.32 20.41 -5.20
N ALA A 815 -9.22 20.83 -6.46
CA ALA A 815 -8.09 21.63 -6.95
C ALA A 815 -8.42 22.71 -7.99
N GLY A 816 -9.54 22.60 -8.70
CA GLY A 816 -9.96 23.52 -9.76
C GLY A 816 -10.09 24.98 -9.36
N LYS A 817 -10.35 25.82 -10.37
CA LYS A 817 -10.96 27.15 -10.17
C LYS A 817 -12.46 26.99 -10.32
N ASP A 818 -13.09 26.55 -9.24
CA ASP A 818 -14.46 26.06 -9.25
C ASP A 818 -15.47 27.18 -9.04
N VAL A 819 -16.70 26.93 -9.48
CA VAL A 819 -17.81 27.85 -9.31
C VAL A 819 -18.90 27.15 -8.51
N PHE A 820 -19.27 27.73 -7.38
CA PHE A 820 -20.39 27.26 -6.57
C PHE A 820 -21.52 28.30 -6.61
N ARG A 821 -22.71 27.89 -7.06
CA ARG A 821 -23.91 28.73 -7.10
C ARG A 821 -24.98 28.10 -6.24
N LEU A 822 -25.37 28.78 -5.16
CA LEU A 822 -26.41 28.32 -4.24
C LEU A 822 -27.59 29.29 -4.31
N ASN A 823 -28.73 28.80 -4.77
CA ASN A 823 -29.94 29.56 -5.04
C ASN A 823 -31.16 28.97 -4.34
N GLY A 824 -32.27 29.71 -4.40
CA GLY A 824 -33.58 29.26 -3.92
C GLY A 824 -33.85 29.55 -2.44
N GLU A 825 -35.12 29.45 -2.07
CA GLU A 825 -35.59 29.70 -0.70
C GLU A 825 -36.36 28.50 -0.14
N GLY A 826 -36.11 28.16 1.13
CA GLY A 826 -36.80 27.05 1.81
C GLY A 826 -37.28 27.42 3.22
N LYS A 827 -38.43 26.86 3.64
CA LYS A 827 -38.92 27.00 5.02
C LYS A 827 -38.08 26.19 6.01
N LYS A 828 -37.53 25.07 5.54
CA LYS A 828 -36.50 24.24 6.16
C LYS A 828 -35.45 23.96 5.09
N GLY A 829 -34.32 23.36 5.47
CA GLY A 829 -33.29 23.04 4.48
C GLY A 829 -32.20 22.13 5.01
N ILE A 830 -31.64 21.34 4.10
CA ILE A 830 -30.48 20.48 4.33
C ILE A 830 -29.25 21.35 4.55
N LYS A 831 -28.36 20.94 5.47
CA LYS A 831 -27.09 21.63 5.67
C LYS A 831 -26.19 21.35 4.46
N VAL A 832 -25.71 22.40 3.82
CA VAL A 832 -24.77 22.34 2.69
C VAL A 832 -23.43 22.90 3.15
N ARG A 833 -22.38 22.09 3.00
CA ARG A 833 -21.00 22.54 3.19
C ARG A 833 -20.36 22.68 1.83
N VAL A 834 -19.81 23.85 1.55
CA VAL A 834 -18.92 24.08 0.40
C VAL A 834 -17.50 24.01 0.92
N ILE A 835 -16.71 23.09 0.37
CA ILE A 835 -15.29 22.94 0.66
C ILE A 835 -14.56 23.26 -0.64
N GLY A 836 -13.92 24.43 -0.66
CA GLY A 836 -13.14 24.89 -1.80
C GLY A 836 -11.94 23.97 -2.10
N GLY A 837 -11.23 24.29 -3.17
CA GLY A 837 -10.09 23.55 -3.65
C GLY A 837 -8.76 24.26 -3.41
N LYS A 838 -7.72 23.77 -4.10
CA LYS A 838 -6.40 24.41 -4.16
C LYS A 838 -6.38 25.65 -5.06
N GLY A 839 -7.31 25.74 -6.00
CA GLY A 839 -7.45 26.87 -6.92
C GLY A 839 -8.10 28.08 -6.26
N ASN A 840 -8.43 29.06 -7.09
CA ASN A 840 -9.14 30.26 -6.65
C ASN A 840 -10.60 30.09 -7.08
N ASP A 841 -11.49 30.00 -6.10
CA ASP A 841 -12.89 29.63 -6.31
C ASP A 841 -13.80 30.86 -6.34
N LEU A 842 -14.90 30.74 -7.08
CA LEU A 842 -16.01 31.70 -7.09
C LEU A 842 -17.21 31.06 -6.39
N ILE A 843 -17.61 31.61 -5.25
CA ILE A 843 -18.73 31.10 -4.45
C ILE A 843 -19.79 32.17 -4.33
N ILE A 844 -20.96 31.90 -4.90
CA ILE A 844 -22.12 32.79 -4.89
C ILE A 844 -23.25 32.08 -4.14
N ASP A 845 -23.59 32.59 -2.96
CA ASP A 845 -24.73 32.14 -2.17
C ASP A 845 -25.80 33.23 -2.15
N GLU A 846 -26.86 33.02 -2.93
CA GLU A 846 -28.09 33.82 -2.96
C GLU A 846 -29.25 33.07 -2.28
N SER A 847 -28.97 31.93 -1.66
CA SER A 847 -29.98 31.08 -1.03
C SER A 847 -30.42 31.59 0.33
N LYS A 848 -31.60 31.14 0.77
CA LYS A 848 -32.19 31.48 2.07
C LYS A 848 -32.91 30.30 2.70
N VAL A 849 -32.67 30.03 3.99
CA VAL A 849 -33.43 29.07 4.77
C VAL A 849 -34.01 29.75 6.00
N ARG A 850 -35.31 29.58 6.27
CA ARG A 850 -35.91 30.14 7.50
C ARG A 850 -35.34 29.44 8.74
N GLY A 851 -35.04 30.22 9.78
CA GLY A 851 -34.64 29.73 11.10
C GLY A 851 -33.39 30.39 11.66
N LEU A 852 -33.04 30.05 12.90
CA LEU A 852 -31.90 30.65 13.62
C LEU A 852 -30.54 30.09 13.17
N ALA A 853 -30.52 28.87 12.62
CA ALA A 853 -29.29 28.16 12.28
C ALA A 853 -29.00 28.24 10.77
N LYS A 854 -27.87 28.86 10.44
CA LYS A 854 -27.28 28.86 9.10
C LYS A 854 -27.00 27.44 8.60
N LYS A 855 -27.51 27.13 7.43
CA LYS A 855 -27.43 25.86 6.70
C LYS A 855 -26.40 25.87 5.58
N THR A 856 -25.92 27.03 5.12
CA THR A 856 -24.78 27.10 4.20
C THR A 856 -23.50 27.42 4.97
N ILE A 857 -22.50 26.54 4.89
CA ILE A 857 -21.18 26.74 5.52
C ILE A 857 -20.07 26.60 4.48
N ILE A 858 -19.26 27.64 4.32
CA ILE A 858 -18.16 27.69 3.35
C ILE A 858 -16.82 27.51 4.05
N TYR A 859 -16.02 26.55 3.60
CA TYR A 859 -14.66 26.25 4.04
C TYR A 859 -13.71 26.56 2.91
N ASP A 860 -12.72 27.41 3.16
CA ASP A 860 -11.75 27.79 2.13
C ASP A 860 -10.46 28.40 2.73
N ARG A 861 -9.46 28.56 1.87
CA ARG A 861 -8.18 29.20 2.13
C ARG A 861 -8.34 30.71 2.30
N LYS A 862 -7.83 31.24 3.40
CA LYS A 862 -7.80 32.70 3.67
C LYS A 862 -6.66 33.41 2.92
N ASP A 863 -5.67 32.66 2.44
CA ASP A 863 -4.47 33.16 1.74
C ASP A 863 -4.53 32.96 0.22
N LYS A 864 -5.73 32.76 -0.32
CA LYS A 864 -6.03 32.65 -1.75
C LYS A 864 -6.96 33.78 -2.18
N ASP A 865 -6.93 34.11 -3.47
CA ASP A 865 -7.76 35.17 -4.05
C ASP A 865 -9.13 34.61 -4.45
N ASN A 866 -9.87 34.11 -3.46
CA ASN A 866 -11.21 33.56 -3.65
C ASN A 866 -12.26 34.68 -3.68
N GLU A 867 -13.25 34.56 -4.57
CA GLU A 867 -14.36 35.50 -4.69
C GLU A 867 -15.60 34.89 -4.01
N ILE A 868 -16.02 35.47 -2.88
CA ILE A 868 -17.16 34.95 -2.10
C ILE A 868 -18.24 36.02 -1.98
N VAL A 869 -19.36 35.81 -2.68
CA VAL A 869 -20.60 36.59 -2.54
C VAL A 869 -21.51 35.85 -1.56
N LYS A 870 -21.66 36.39 -0.35
CA LYS A 870 -22.45 35.78 0.74
C LYS A 870 -23.85 36.36 0.86
N SER A 871 -24.81 35.55 1.29
CA SER A 871 -26.11 36.01 1.79
C SER A 871 -26.16 36.04 3.33
N GLY A 872 -27.33 36.35 3.89
CA GLY A 872 -27.60 36.18 5.32
C GLY A 872 -27.48 34.72 5.79
N GLU A 873 -27.68 33.75 4.88
CA GLU A 873 -27.64 32.31 5.14
C GLU A 873 -26.21 31.78 5.36
N THR A 874 -25.21 32.46 4.80
CA THR A 874 -23.85 31.94 4.72
C THR A 874 -23.06 32.06 6.03
N ARG A 875 -22.37 30.99 6.43
CA ARG A 875 -21.36 30.98 7.50
C ARG A 875 -19.98 30.66 6.92
N LEU A 876 -19.00 31.54 7.13
CA LEU A 876 -17.62 31.34 6.64
C LEU A 876 -16.73 30.65 7.68
N ARG A 877 -15.87 29.74 7.21
CA ARG A 877 -14.84 29.02 7.96
C ARG A 877 -13.53 29.06 7.17
N LEU A 878 -12.95 30.26 7.05
CA LEU A 878 -11.71 30.49 6.30
C LEU A 878 -10.46 30.27 7.18
N SER A 879 -9.43 29.62 6.64
CA SER A 879 -8.17 29.37 7.36
C SER A 879 -6.96 29.43 6.44
N LYS A 880 -5.78 29.75 6.98
CA LYS A 880 -4.49 29.61 6.28
C LYS A 880 -3.94 28.17 6.33
N ASN A 881 -4.55 27.28 7.12
CA ASN A 881 -4.13 25.89 7.24
C ASN A 881 -4.64 25.07 6.05
N LYS A 882 -3.79 24.21 5.45
CA LYS A 882 -4.15 23.37 4.27
C LYS A 882 -5.21 22.34 4.61
N SER A 883 -5.27 21.91 5.87
CA SER A 883 -6.26 20.94 6.35
C SER A 883 -7.71 21.42 6.32
N VAL A 884 -7.98 22.72 6.09
CA VAL A 884 -9.36 23.26 6.04
C VAL A 884 -10.13 22.83 4.78
N ILE A 885 -9.40 22.50 3.71
CA ILE A 885 -9.92 22.08 2.40
C ILE A 885 -9.50 20.64 2.05
N GLU A 886 -8.93 19.90 3.01
CA GLU A 886 -8.40 18.57 2.75
C GLU A 886 -9.54 17.56 2.58
N TYR A 887 -9.59 16.90 1.42
CA TYR A 887 -10.52 15.81 1.17
C TYR A 887 -9.94 14.50 1.72
N ASN A 888 -10.72 13.82 2.56
CA ASN A 888 -10.37 12.50 3.06
C ASN A 888 -11.55 11.54 2.87
N ARG A 889 -11.49 10.74 1.80
CA ARG A 889 -12.45 9.68 1.48
C ARG A 889 -12.76 8.73 2.65
N LYS A 890 -11.78 8.52 3.55
CA LYS A 890 -11.89 7.60 4.69
C LYS A 890 -12.28 8.29 6.01
N GLN A 891 -12.76 9.54 5.98
CA GLN A 891 -13.12 10.29 7.18
C GLN A 891 -14.25 9.63 7.99
N PHE A 892 -15.21 8.98 7.32
CA PHE A 892 -16.39 8.43 7.98
C PHE A 892 -16.06 7.32 9.00
N LYS A 893 -16.58 7.44 10.22
CA LYS A 893 -16.47 6.42 11.28
C LYS A 893 -17.83 6.20 11.92
N HIS A 894 -18.18 4.94 12.18
CA HIS A 894 -19.41 4.62 12.91
C HIS A 894 -19.31 5.09 14.36
N ASN A 895 -20.37 5.72 14.86
CA ASN A 895 -20.53 5.90 16.29
C ASN A 895 -20.50 4.52 16.97
N LYS A 896 -19.72 4.42 18.05
CA LYS A 896 -19.54 3.16 18.78
C LYS A 896 -19.97 3.37 20.22
N ILE A 897 -20.80 2.47 20.71
CA ILE A 897 -21.02 2.27 22.13
C ILE A 897 -20.50 0.87 22.43
N MET A 898 -19.85 0.65 23.56
CA MET A 898 -19.30 -0.67 23.90
C MET A 898 -19.30 -0.87 25.41
N PRO A 899 -19.88 -1.97 25.92
CA PRO A 899 -19.69 -2.32 27.32
C PRO A 899 -18.22 -2.66 27.56
N ILE A 900 -17.69 -2.28 28.72
CA ILE A 900 -16.34 -2.63 29.15
C ILE A 900 -16.44 -3.29 30.51
N ILE A 901 -15.73 -4.40 30.66
CA ILE A 901 -15.49 -5.06 31.92
C ILE A 901 -14.04 -4.79 32.29
N TRP A 902 -13.81 -4.25 33.47
CA TRP A 902 -12.47 -4.09 34.05
C TRP A 902 -12.29 -5.19 35.08
N THR A 903 -11.19 -5.93 34.95
CA THR A 903 -10.75 -6.87 35.97
C THR A 903 -9.29 -6.60 36.24
N GLY A 904 -8.90 -6.66 37.51
CA GLY A 904 -7.53 -6.45 37.91
C GLY A 904 -7.29 -6.93 39.33
N TYR A 905 -6.02 -7.00 39.66
CA TYR A 905 -5.55 -7.24 41.01
C TYR A 905 -4.46 -6.23 41.32
N ASN A 906 -4.55 -5.58 42.48
CA ASN A 906 -3.41 -4.88 43.06
C ASN A 906 -3.37 -5.14 44.57
N ILE A 907 -2.23 -4.82 45.20
CA ILE A 907 -1.96 -5.14 46.61
C ILE A 907 -2.89 -4.36 47.56
N ASP A 908 -3.30 -3.15 47.18
CA ASP A 908 -4.10 -2.26 48.03
C ASP A 908 -5.61 -2.58 47.92
N ASP A 909 -6.10 -2.86 46.71
CA ASP A 909 -7.52 -3.06 46.38
C ASP A 909 -7.94 -4.54 46.28
N GLY A 910 -7.00 -5.48 46.32
CA GLY A 910 -7.26 -6.90 46.09
C GLY A 910 -7.74 -7.18 44.66
N VAL A 911 -8.61 -8.19 44.48
CA VAL A 911 -9.26 -8.48 43.18
C VAL A 911 -10.43 -7.53 43.00
N PHE A 912 -10.44 -6.76 41.92
CA PHE A 912 -11.58 -5.91 41.58
C PHE A 912 -12.20 -6.29 40.25
N LEU A 913 -13.54 -6.18 40.22
CA LEU A 913 -14.38 -6.35 39.04
C LEU A 913 -15.22 -5.08 38.89
N GLY A 914 -15.03 -4.37 37.79
CA GLY A 914 -15.78 -3.16 37.44
C GLY A 914 -16.42 -3.30 36.07
N GLY A 915 -17.41 -2.46 35.80
CA GLY A 915 -18.09 -2.42 34.51
C GLY A 915 -18.45 -0.98 34.11
N GLY A 916 -18.62 -0.75 32.82
CA GLY A 916 -19.05 0.55 32.30
C GLY A 916 -19.35 0.49 30.80
N ALA A 917 -19.51 1.66 30.19
CA ALA A 917 -19.68 1.79 28.75
C ALA A 917 -18.74 2.86 28.19
N THR A 918 -18.14 2.58 27.03
CA THR A 918 -17.45 3.59 26.22
C THR A 918 -18.35 4.07 25.11
N ILE A 919 -18.58 5.39 25.04
CA ILE A 919 -19.35 6.05 23.98
C ILE A 919 -18.39 6.89 23.14
N LYS A 920 -18.26 6.58 21.86
CA LYS A 920 -17.49 7.35 20.86
C LYS A 920 -18.43 7.88 19.79
N ARG A 921 -18.48 9.20 19.64
CA ARG A 921 -19.21 9.89 18.57
C ARG A 921 -18.23 10.56 17.62
N PHE A 922 -18.44 10.39 16.33
CA PHE A 922 -17.62 11.00 15.28
C PHE A 922 -18.44 12.07 14.56
N ASN A 923 -17.81 13.21 14.27
CA ASN A 923 -18.40 14.35 13.55
C ASN A 923 -17.44 14.83 12.45
N PHE A 924 -17.95 15.71 11.58
CA PHE A 924 -17.18 16.39 10.53
C PHE A 924 -16.04 17.23 11.10
#